data_AF-A0A9N8V2R6-F1
#
_entry.id   AF-A0A9N8V2R6-F1
#
_cell.length_a   1.000
_cell.length_b   1.000
_cell.length_c   1.000
_cell.angle_alpha   90.00
_cell.angle_beta   90.00
_cell.angle_gamma   90.00
#
_symmetry.space_group_name_H-M   'P 1'
#
loop_
_entity.id
_entity.type
_entity.pdbx_description
1 polymer ?
#
loop_
_entity_poly.entity_id
_entity_poly.type
_entity_poly.pdbx_seq_one_letter_code
_entity_poly.pdbx_strand_id
1 'polypeptide(L)'
;MIRHLDIFTNERRLQQQSSLSLLKETRLGIEGAFWLRKLLQNSGKEPATAAIGGIPIGLKNAIEKELGLLKSFGIIPFFVFNGLSVIRKDKPFSTEDTRPSKRAQAWDAYEKGKHDQAYNTWASSGFIHQPDLLYFVFNVLKDNDVEFMRAPYFAWGQKGTCNWLSKKTILNDLTISDEQFLDVCILAGFEYCTTFPPLNTEFSSFTFKSVHDLIKQYKTGFNAVQNYADHPGVIKQNYMDIFCRTRCAIKYHLVLTDEGKVEPLNSDNAPSDIHEFIGYRLPDEIYYYLSKGLMSPQVINTLISGVLIENPPLCNGDTQEYRRFLNELLELRAQAMGLLTQPLHQFYQSRKVVSLYWFEPNAEHVLSHNVAPSVHEILSTWNVLGRGLEDEKKAQKVDIYFLFKVCCSTATDDQAAKTIMPKNNDKLIETREEILANVLWELLQLRKFLTTSHKHTSWGAAFKKALGSSKSKTDSHQEQLFSALELIRFGYLNGNPYSRSYYGSPTVGTEEERKHILLISRTLSMVSPKYQGKPWVGPISRELLAFNSFVKALNRSLRNLCEMLTLSTFLNRDCLNERNDYLDIALSLPFVHDVNTGLGIIAKTYLENIITSSAENGNKISEFRINETLKKLDELFTACVDVKSNLNDGFSFWDEVIVAVKSLKSSDDISNDLASQFLNANQWLSARRF
;
A
#
# COMPACT_ATOMS: atom_id res chain seq x y z
N MET A 1 -10.76 16.98 -9.79
CA MET A 1 -11.84 17.46 -10.70
C MET A 1 -12.35 18.78 -10.15
N ILE A 2 -12.58 19.77 -11.00
CA ILE A 2 -13.07 21.10 -10.61
C ILE A 2 -14.59 21.02 -10.42
N ARG A 3 -15.12 21.53 -9.30
CA ARG A 3 -16.53 21.43 -8.94
C ARG A 3 -17.43 22.08 -10.00
N HIS A 4 -18.42 21.33 -10.50
CA HIS A 4 -19.46 21.74 -11.47
C HIS A 4 -18.95 22.29 -12.82
N LEU A 5 -17.66 22.16 -13.15
CA LEU A 5 -17.15 22.57 -14.47
C LEU A 5 -17.71 21.68 -15.58
N ASP A 6 -17.87 20.39 -15.31
CA ASP A 6 -18.50 19.42 -16.20
C ASP A 6 -19.98 19.75 -16.46
N ILE A 7 -20.75 20.05 -15.42
CA ILE A 7 -22.14 20.50 -15.53
C ILE A 7 -22.20 21.78 -16.38
N PHE A 8 -21.37 22.78 -16.04
CA PHE A 8 -21.34 24.07 -16.73
C PHE A 8 -21.00 23.94 -18.22
N THR A 9 -19.98 23.15 -18.56
CA THR A 9 -19.57 22.95 -19.95
C THR A 9 -20.58 22.12 -20.74
N ASN A 10 -21.31 21.21 -20.09
CA ASN A 10 -22.39 20.44 -20.72
C ASN A 10 -23.62 21.32 -21.02
N GLU A 11 -24.08 22.11 -20.04
CA GLU A 11 -25.21 23.04 -20.20
C GLU A 11 -24.97 24.04 -21.35
N ARG A 12 -23.72 24.46 -21.55
CA ARG A 12 -23.30 25.35 -22.64
C ARG A 12 -22.93 24.64 -23.95
N ARG A 13 -23.08 23.31 -24.02
CA ARG A 13 -22.74 22.48 -25.19
C ARG A 13 -21.30 22.67 -25.68
N LEU A 14 -20.38 22.90 -24.75
CA LEU A 14 -18.94 23.05 -25.03
C LEU A 14 -18.22 21.70 -25.11
N GLN A 15 -18.84 20.64 -24.59
CA GLN A 15 -18.34 19.28 -24.67
C GLN A 15 -18.60 18.70 -26.06
N GLN A 16 -17.56 18.11 -26.65
CA GLN A 16 -17.66 17.40 -27.92
C GLN A 16 -17.49 15.91 -27.67
N GLN A 17 -18.43 15.12 -28.18
CA GLN A 17 -18.36 13.66 -28.14
C GLN A 17 -17.98 13.13 -29.52
N SER A 18 -16.98 12.26 -29.52
CA SER A 18 -16.35 11.71 -30.71
C SER A 18 -16.11 10.22 -30.51
N SER A 19 -16.17 9.44 -31.59
CA SER A 19 -15.82 8.01 -31.53
C SER A 19 -14.35 7.84 -31.19
N LEU A 20 -14.01 6.81 -30.38
CA LEU A 20 -12.62 6.41 -30.10
C LEU A 20 -11.83 6.10 -31.37
N SER A 21 -12.51 5.72 -32.47
CA SER A 21 -11.89 5.51 -33.77
C SER A 21 -11.17 6.75 -34.33
N LEU A 22 -11.50 7.95 -33.85
CA LEU A 22 -10.81 9.19 -34.24
C LEU A 22 -9.41 9.31 -33.62
N LEU A 23 -9.10 8.52 -32.60
CA LEU A 23 -7.77 8.42 -31.98
C LEU A 23 -6.97 7.23 -32.49
N LYS A 24 -7.41 6.61 -33.60
CA LYS A 24 -6.71 5.46 -34.17
C LYS A 24 -5.24 5.80 -34.42
N GLU A 25 -4.34 4.88 -34.08
CA GLU A 25 -2.88 5.01 -34.27
C GLU A 25 -2.26 6.22 -33.53
N THR A 26 -2.92 6.73 -32.50
CA THR A 26 -2.45 7.87 -31.70
C THR A 26 -1.82 7.41 -30.39
N ARG A 27 -0.72 8.06 -29.98
CA ARG A 27 -0.15 7.92 -28.63
C ARG A 27 -0.90 8.83 -27.66
N LEU A 28 -1.47 8.26 -26.60
CA LEU A 28 -2.37 8.97 -25.68
C LEU A 28 -1.83 8.98 -24.25
N GLY A 29 -1.62 10.18 -23.69
CA GLY A 29 -1.29 10.34 -22.27
C GLY A 29 -2.51 10.14 -21.37
N ILE A 30 -2.45 9.22 -20.40
CA ILE A 30 -3.59 8.86 -19.54
C ILE A 30 -3.33 9.19 -18.07
N GLU A 31 -4.26 9.91 -17.44
CA GLU A 31 -4.25 10.22 -16.01
C GLU A 31 -4.42 9.00 -15.12
N GLY A 32 -3.32 8.35 -14.75
CA GLY A 32 -3.33 7.04 -14.09
C GLY A 32 -4.10 7.01 -12.78
N ALA A 33 -4.02 8.05 -11.94
CA ALA A 33 -4.78 8.09 -10.68
C ALA A 33 -6.29 8.27 -10.92
N PHE A 34 -6.67 9.17 -11.84
CA PHE A 34 -8.07 9.30 -12.26
C PHE A 34 -8.62 8.07 -12.98
N TRP A 35 -7.84 7.49 -13.89
CA TRP A 35 -8.15 6.26 -14.60
C TRP A 35 -8.41 5.13 -13.62
N LEU A 36 -7.46 4.86 -12.72
CA LEU A 36 -7.60 3.82 -11.71
C LEU A 36 -8.80 4.07 -10.80
N ARG A 37 -9.05 5.34 -10.42
CA ARG A 37 -10.26 5.70 -9.66
C ARG A 37 -11.54 5.31 -10.41
N LYS A 38 -11.63 5.65 -11.70
CA LYS A 38 -12.79 5.37 -12.53
C LYS A 38 -12.96 3.89 -12.78
N LEU A 39 -11.86 3.17 -13.01
CA LEU A 39 -11.85 1.71 -13.12
C LEU A 39 -12.45 1.07 -11.85
N LEU A 40 -11.95 1.44 -10.67
CA LEU A 40 -12.43 0.93 -9.37
C LEU A 40 -13.88 1.33 -9.03
N GLN A 41 -14.39 2.42 -9.59
CA GLN A 41 -15.78 2.86 -9.40
C GLN A 41 -16.75 2.17 -10.35
N ASN A 42 -16.26 1.68 -11.49
CA ASN A 42 -17.06 1.15 -12.58
C ASN A 42 -16.78 -0.36 -12.77
N SER A 43 -15.89 -0.71 -13.71
CA SER A 43 -15.62 -2.09 -14.15
C SER A 43 -14.88 -2.95 -13.12
N GLY A 44 -14.14 -2.34 -12.20
CA GLY A 44 -13.45 -3.00 -11.08
C GLY A 44 -14.14 -2.78 -9.73
N LYS A 45 -15.42 -2.42 -9.71
CA LYS A 45 -16.16 -2.16 -8.48
C LYS A 45 -16.41 -3.43 -7.68
N GLU A 46 -15.71 -3.56 -6.57
CA GLU A 46 -15.80 -4.72 -5.67
C GLU A 46 -15.96 -4.27 -4.21
N PRO A 47 -17.21 -4.03 -3.72
CA PRO A 47 -17.41 -3.47 -2.39
C PRO A 47 -16.98 -4.41 -1.25
N ALA A 48 -16.98 -5.72 -1.51
CA ALA A 48 -16.53 -6.75 -0.57
C ALA A 48 -15.08 -6.51 -0.10
N THR A 49 -14.22 -5.93 -0.95
CA THR A 49 -12.83 -5.60 -0.61
C THR A 49 -12.74 -4.66 0.60
N ALA A 50 -13.75 -3.84 0.88
CA ALA A 50 -13.81 -3.02 2.10
C ALA A 50 -13.90 -3.85 3.40
N ALA A 51 -14.42 -5.07 3.30
CA ALA A 51 -14.69 -5.98 4.40
C ALA A 51 -13.70 -7.15 4.50
N ILE A 52 -13.02 -7.51 3.40
CA ILE A 52 -12.00 -8.58 3.38
C ILE A 52 -10.56 -8.06 3.24
N GLY A 53 -10.36 -6.80 2.87
CA GLY A 53 -9.05 -6.21 2.63
C GLY A 53 -8.39 -6.69 1.33
N GLY A 54 -7.09 -6.40 1.20
CA GLY A 54 -6.27 -6.75 0.03
C GLY A 54 -6.63 -6.04 -1.28
N ILE A 55 -6.09 -6.58 -2.37
CA ILE A 55 -6.33 -6.09 -3.74
C ILE A 55 -7.70 -6.61 -4.22
N PRO A 56 -8.53 -5.80 -4.91
CA PRO A 56 -9.76 -6.29 -5.53
C PRO A 56 -9.47 -7.46 -6.48
N ILE A 57 -10.20 -8.56 -6.32
CA ILE A 57 -9.95 -9.83 -7.01
C ILE A 57 -10.13 -9.66 -8.52
N GLY A 58 -11.10 -8.85 -8.94
CA GLY A 58 -11.38 -8.56 -10.35
C GLY A 58 -10.47 -7.51 -11.00
N LEU A 59 -9.52 -6.90 -10.28
CA LEU A 59 -8.79 -5.72 -10.77
C LEU A 59 -7.96 -6.00 -12.02
N LYS A 60 -7.22 -7.12 -12.06
CA LYS A 60 -6.40 -7.49 -13.23
C LYS A 60 -7.25 -7.58 -14.50
N ASN A 61 -8.34 -8.36 -14.45
CA ASN A 61 -9.27 -8.53 -15.56
C ASN A 61 -9.88 -7.20 -16.00
N ALA A 62 -10.17 -6.29 -15.06
CA ALA A 62 -10.69 -4.97 -15.37
C ALA A 62 -9.67 -4.10 -16.13
N ILE A 63 -8.39 -4.13 -15.72
CA ILE A 63 -7.30 -3.43 -16.41
C ILE A 63 -7.10 -4.01 -17.82
N GLU A 64 -6.92 -5.33 -17.93
CA GLU A 64 -6.65 -6.01 -19.20
C GLU A 64 -7.77 -5.80 -20.22
N LYS A 65 -9.03 -5.79 -19.77
CA LYS A 65 -10.18 -5.50 -20.63
C LYS A 65 -10.12 -4.08 -21.21
N GLU A 66 -9.72 -3.09 -20.41
CA GLU A 66 -9.61 -1.71 -20.87
C GLU A 66 -8.41 -1.51 -21.80
N LEU A 67 -7.26 -2.13 -21.49
CA LEU A 67 -6.10 -2.14 -22.38
C LEU A 67 -6.42 -2.81 -23.72
N GLY A 68 -7.15 -3.94 -23.69
CA GLY A 68 -7.61 -4.63 -24.88
C GLY A 68 -8.52 -3.75 -25.75
N LEU A 69 -9.38 -2.93 -25.15
CA LEU A 69 -10.20 -1.96 -25.87
C LEU A 69 -9.32 -0.90 -26.57
N LEU A 70 -8.37 -0.29 -25.87
CA LEU A 70 -7.46 0.70 -26.45
C LEU A 70 -6.64 0.09 -27.61
N LYS A 71 -6.11 -1.11 -27.40
CA LYS A 71 -5.36 -1.86 -28.40
C LYS A 71 -6.20 -2.20 -29.64
N SER A 72 -7.49 -2.52 -29.47
CA SER A 72 -8.40 -2.79 -30.59
C SER A 72 -8.62 -1.59 -31.53
N PHE A 73 -8.39 -0.37 -31.04
CA PHE A 73 -8.40 0.86 -31.85
C PHE A 73 -7.01 1.30 -32.31
N GLY A 74 -5.95 0.53 -32.04
CA GLY A 74 -4.57 0.91 -32.35
C GLY A 74 -4.08 2.11 -31.54
N ILE A 75 -4.68 2.40 -30.38
CA ILE A 75 -4.24 3.48 -29.48
C ILE A 75 -3.03 2.97 -28.69
N ILE A 76 -1.99 3.79 -28.58
CA ILE A 76 -0.80 3.51 -27.78
C ILE A 76 -0.91 4.29 -26.46
N PRO A 77 -1.36 3.67 -25.35
CA PRO A 77 -1.50 4.38 -24.08
C PRO A 77 -0.15 4.64 -23.42
N PHE A 78 -0.02 5.82 -22.81
CA PHE A 78 1.08 6.20 -21.93
C PHE A 78 0.53 6.70 -20.60
N PHE A 79 0.62 5.90 -19.55
CA PHE A 79 0.06 6.27 -18.25
C PHE A 79 1.06 7.12 -17.45
N VAL A 80 0.61 8.26 -16.89
CA VAL A 80 1.41 8.97 -15.87
C VAL A 80 0.71 8.89 -14.51
N PHE A 81 1.43 8.47 -13.49
CA PHE A 81 0.93 8.40 -12.12
C PHE A 81 1.53 9.54 -11.29
N ASN A 82 0.86 9.89 -10.19
CA ASN A 82 1.38 10.89 -9.26
C ASN A 82 2.65 10.33 -8.56
N GLY A 83 3.66 11.19 -8.38
CA GLY A 83 4.81 10.96 -7.52
C GLY A 83 4.62 11.60 -6.15
N LEU A 84 5.45 12.58 -5.83
CA LEU A 84 5.46 13.22 -4.51
C LEU A 84 4.24 14.13 -4.29
N SER A 85 3.85 14.24 -3.03
CA SER A 85 2.84 15.19 -2.59
C SER A 85 3.46 16.57 -2.44
N VAL A 86 2.72 17.60 -2.87
CA VAL A 86 3.03 18.99 -2.53
C VAL A 86 2.79 19.23 -1.03
N ILE A 87 3.64 20.04 -0.39
CA ILE A 87 3.47 20.41 1.02
C ILE A 87 2.11 21.06 1.22
N ARG A 88 1.36 20.56 2.20
CA ARG A 88 0.17 21.23 2.71
C ARG A 88 0.41 21.73 4.13
N LYS A 89 -0.10 22.93 4.44
CA LYS A 89 -0.03 23.54 5.78
C LYS A 89 -1.28 23.27 6.63
N ASP A 90 -2.30 22.57 6.11
CA ASP A 90 -3.43 22.16 6.92
C ASP A 90 -2.97 21.15 7.97
N LYS A 91 -3.43 21.35 9.21
CA LYS A 91 -3.16 20.40 10.28
C LYS A 91 -3.80 19.05 9.90
N PRO A 92 -3.07 17.93 9.95
CA PRO A 92 -3.67 16.61 9.73
C PRO A 92 -4.88 16.39 10.63
N PHE A 93 -5.90 15.70 10.10
CA PHE A 93 -7.18 15.47 10.78
C PHE A 93 -7.99 16.75 11.12
N SER A 94 -7.66 17.90 10.53
CA SER A 94 -8.46 19.14 10.67
C SER A 94 -9.81 19.09 9.95
N THR A 95 -9.91 18.26 8.91
CA THR A 95 -11.15 17.99 8.19
C THR A 95 -11.70 16.64 8.63
N GLU A 96 -13.02 16.58 8.88
CA GLU A 96 -13.69 15.34 9.28
C GLU A 96 -13.56 14.27 8.19
N ASP A 97 -12.99 13.13 8.56
CA ASP A 97 -12.97 11.95 7.71
C ASP A 97 -14.26 11.14 7.89
N THR A 98 -15.13 11.16 6.89
CA THR A 98 -16.41 10.43 6.92
C THR A 98 -16.27 8.93 6.61
N ARG A 99 -15.11 8.47 6.10
CA ARG A 99 -14.90 7.08 5.67
C ARG A 99 -15.08 6.07 6.82
N PRO A 100 -14.53 6.26 8.03
CA PRO A 100 -14.71 5.33 9.15
C PRO A 100 -16.16 5.22 9.61
N SER A 101 -16.90 6.34 9.64
CA SER A 101 -18.32 6.37 9.98
C SER A 101 -19.16 5.55 8.98
N LYS A 102 -18.92 5.74 7.67
CA LYS A 102 -19.56 4.93 6.62
C LYS A 102 -19.25 3.44 6.76
N ARG A 103 -17.99 3.07 7.05
CA ARG A 103 -17.62 1.67 7.30
C ARG A 103 -18.32 1.09 8.51
N ALA A 104 -18.46 1.86 9.60
CA ALA A 104 -19.19 1.43 10.79
C ALA A 104 -20.69 1.19 10.50
N GLN A 105 -21.33 2.09 9.74
CA GLN A 105 -22.71 1.94 9.30
C GLN A 105 -22.90 0.71 8.41
N ALA A 106 -21.94 0.44 7.51
CA ALA A 106 -21.98 -0.76 6.67
C ALA A 106 -21.88 -2.05 7.49
N TRP A 107 -21.00 -2.09 8.50
CA TRP A 107 -20.92 -3.23 9.43
C TRP A 107 -22.20 -3.41 10.25
N ASP A 108 -22.78 -2.34 10.80
CA ASP A 108 -24.06 -2.39 11.53
C ASP A 108 -25.22 -2.91 10.65
N ALA A 109 -25.28 -2.48 9.39
CA ALA A 109 -26.25 -2.98 8.43
C ALA A 109 -26.04 -4.47 8.14
N TYR A 110 -24.79 -4.91 7.96
CA TYR A 110 -24.46 -6.31 7.70
C TYR A 110 -24.83 -7.20 8.89
N GLU A 111 -24.49 -6.79 10.11
CA GLU A 111 -24.81 -7.49 11.36
C GLU A 111 -26.32 -7.67 11.58
N LYS A 112 -27.13 -6.73 11.06
CA LYS A 112 -28.60 -6.78 11.07
C LYS A 112 -29.21 -7.55 9.89
N GLY A 113 -28.40 -8.21 9.07
CA GLY A 113 -28.85 -8.96 7.88
C GLY A 113 -29.24 -8.09 6.68
N LYS A 114 -28.98 -6.77 6.72
CA LYS A 114 -29.28 -5.83 5.63
C LYS A 114 -28.12 -5.78 4.63
N HIS A 115 -27.85 -6.89 3.96
CA HIS A 115 -26.65 -7.06 3.13
C HIS A 115 -26.57 -6.03 1.99
N ASP A 116 -27.64 -5.80 1.23
CA ASP A 116 -27.61 -4.83 0.11
C ASP A 116 -27.25 -3.42 0.57
N GLN A 117 -27.79 -2.99 1.73
CA GLN A 117 -27.46 -1.71 2.34
C GLN A 117 -25.97 -1.67 2.74
N ALA A 118 -25.45 -2.75 3.33
CA ALA A 118 -24.04 -2.84 3.72
C ALA A 118 -23.10 -2.70 2.51
N TYR A 119 -23.33 -3.48 1.45
CA TYR A 119 -22.52 -3.46 0.23
C TYR A 119 -22.57 -2.11 -0.50
N ASN A 120 -23.74 -1.46 -0.56
CA ASN A 120 -23.86 -0.11 -1.11
C ASN A 120 -23.11 0.94 -0.26
N THR A 121 -23.16 0.80 1.07
CA THR A 121 -22.46 1.71 1.98
C THR A 121 -20.94 1.53 1.90
N TRP A 122 -20.42 0.30 1.85
CA TRP A 122 -19.00 0.04 1.60
C TRP A 122 -18.55 0.58 0.24
N ALA A 123 -19.34 0.40 -0.81
CA ALA A 123 -19.00 0.92 -2.14
C ALA A 123 -18.79 2.45 -2.14
N SER A 124 -19.53 3.18 -1.30
CA SER A 124 -19.46 4.63 -1.18
C SER A 124 -18.52 5.14 -0.07
N SER A 125 -17.83 4.24 0.66
CA SER A 125 -16.96 4.60 1.79
C SER A 125 -15.54 4.98 1.37
N GLY A 126 -15.17 4.89 0.09
CA GLY A 126 -13.84 5.28 -0.40
C GLY A 126 -12.69 4.52 0.28
N PHE A 127 -12.83 3.18 0.38
CA PHE A 127 -11.98 2.33 1.21
C PHE A 127 -10.63 1.94 0.56
N ILE A 128 -10.49 2.07 -0.75
CA ILE A 128 -9.27 1.72 -1.48
C ILE A 128 -8.31 2.91 -1.47
N HIS A 129 -7.14 2.73 -0.85
CA HIS A 129 -6.04 3.66 -0.97
C HIS A 129 -5.22 3.32 -2.22
N GLN A 130 -5.40 4.07 -3.31
CA GLN A 130 -4.79 3.77 -4.61
C GLN A 130 -3.28 3.57 -4.61
N PRO A 131 -2.46 4.32 -3.84
CA PRO A 131 -1.02 4.07 -3.77
C PRO A 131 -0.66 2.63 -3.41
N ASP A 132 -1.50 1.95 -2.61
CA ASP A 132 -1.29 0.55 -2.21
C ASP A 132 -1.47 -0.42 -3.40
N LEU A 133 -2.10 0.01 -4.50
CA LEU A 133 -2.33 -0.80 -5.69
C LEU A 133 -1.30 -0.58 -6.80
N LEU A 134 -0.44 0.44 -6.69
CA LEU A 134 0.34 0.89 -7.85
C LEU A 134 1.35 -0.14 -8.35
N TYR A 135 2.02 -0.90 -7.48
CA TYR A 135 2.92 -1.95 -7.97
C TYR A 135 2.18 -3.06 -8.70
N PHE A 136 1.00 -3.45 -8.21
CA PHE A 136 0.15 -4.41 -8.91
C PHE A 136 -0.27 -3.87 -10.29
N VAL A 137 -0.72 -2.62 -10.35
CA VAL A 137 -1.09 -1.95 -11.61
C VAL A 137 0.12 -1.89 -12.55
N PHE A 138 1.29 -1.51 -12.05
CA PHE A 138 2.53 -1.40 -12.84
C PHE A 138 2.97 -2.74 -13.39
N ASN A 139 2.85 -3.81 -12.60
CA ASN A 139 3.11 -5.17 -13.08
C ASN A 139 2.15 -5.54 -14.21
N VAL A 140 0.83 -5.30 -14.06
CA VAL A 140 -0.14 -5.60 -15.12
C VAL A 140 0.10 -4.76 -16.38
N LEU A 141 0.43 -3.48 -16.25
CA LEU A 141 0.77 -2.62 -17.40
C LEU A 141 2.04 -3.14 -18.11
N LYS A 142 3.08 -3.51 -17.34
CA LYS A 142 4.31 -4.10 -17.87
C LYS A 142 4.04 -5.41 -18.60
N ASP A 143 3.30 -6.33 -18.00
CA ASP A 143 2.93 -7.64 -18.59
C ASP A 143 2.17 -7.49 -19.92
N ASN A 144 1.58 -6.32 -20.17
CA ASN A 144 0.84 -5.98 -21.39
C ASN A 144 1.61 -5.03 -22.33
N ASP A 145 2.92 -4.84 -22.12
CA ASP A 145 3.80 -3.97 -22.90
C ASP A 145 3.30 -2.51 -22.97
N VAL A 146 2.71 -2.01 -21.89
CA VAL A 146 2.20 -0.64 -21.80
C VAL A 146 3.19 0.26 -21.07
N GLU A 147 3.56 1.36 -21.73
CA GLU A 147 4.44 2.37 -21.15
C GLU A 147 3.75 3.20 -20.06
N PHE A 148 4.50 3.49 -19.00
CA PHE A 148 4.07 4.41 -17.96
C PHE A 148 5.25 5.07 -17.25
N MET A 149 4.97 6.13 -16.50
CA MET A 149 5.94 6.76 -15.60
C MET A 149 5.24 7.33 -14.35
N ARG A 150 6.03 7.66 -13.33
CA ARG A 150 5.57 8.58 -12.27
C ARG A 150 6.09 9.99 -12.53
N ALA A 151 5.20 10.98 -12.42
CA ALA A 151 5.59 12.39 -12.41
C ALA A 151 6.39 12.70 -11.13
N PRO A 152 7.23 13.75 -11.08
CA PRO A 152 7.94 14.12 -9.86
C PRO A 152 6.96 14.51 -8.74
N TYR A 153 5.86 15.17 -9.10
CA TYR A 153 4.74 15.49 -8.22
C TYR A 153 3.43 15.01 -8.87
N PHE A 154 2.54 15.92 -9.24
CA PHE A 154 1.27 15.55 -9.83
C PHE A 154 1.34 15.28 -11.33
N ALA A 155 0.57 14.29 -11.78
CA ALA A 155 0.55 13.82 -13.16
C ALA A 155 -0.23 14.72 -14.14
N TRP A 156 -0.99 15.70 -13.63
CA TRP A 156 -1.76 16.63 -14.49
C TRP A 156 -0.87 17.67 -15.17
N GLY A 157 0.29 17.99 -14.60
CA GLY A 157 1.31 18.81 -15.26
C GLY A 157 2.04 18.11 -16.42
N GLN A 158 1.84 16.80 -16.59
CA GLN A 158 2.63 15.95 -17.51
C GLN A 158 1.81 15.44 -18.74
N LYS A 159 0.60 15.97 -19.05
CA LYS A 159 -0.36 15.29 -19.96
C LYS A 159 -1.11 16.14 -21.01
N GLY A 160 -1.56 15.42 -22.06
CA GLY A 160 -2.63 15.77 -23.03
C GLY A 160 -3.77 14.72 -23.07
N THR A 161 -4.96 15.05 -23.63
CA THR A 161 -6.33 14.58 -23.24
C THR A 161 -7.13 13.69 -24.24
N CYS A 162 -8.25 13.06 -23.79
CA CYS A 162 -9.58 12.93 -24.46
C CYS A 162 -10.67 12.31 -23.53
N ASN A 163 -11.96 12.68 -23.39
CA ASN A 163 -12.81 13.77 -23.90
C ASN A 163 -12.10 15.11 -23.99
N TRP A 164 -12.32 15.80 -25.10
CA TRP A 164 -11.69 17.09 -25.31
C TRP A 164 -12.65 18.25 -25.05
N LEU A 165 -12.22 19.09 -24.11
CA LEU A 165 -12.70 20.44 -23.95
C LEU A 165 -11.61 21.33 -24.54
N SER A 166 -11.95 22.11 -25.56
CA SER A 166 -11.03 23.10 -26.09
C SER A 166 -10.93 24.26 -25.11
N LYS A 167 -9.77 24.40 -24.45
CA LYS A 167 -9.50 25.54 -23.55
C LYS A 167 -9.82 26.87 -24.25
N LYS A 168 -9.39 27.02 -25.52
CA LYS A 168 -9.69 28.19 -26.34
C LYS A 168 -11.21 28.44 -26.47
N THR A 169 -12.00 27.39 -26.67
CA THR A 169 -13.46 27.51 -26.77
C THR A 169 -14.08 27.94 -25.45
N ILE A 170 -13.63 27.37 -24.32
CA ILE A 170 -14.08 27.78 -22.98
C ILE A 170 -13.72 29.24 -22.70
N LEU A 171 -12.47 29.65 -22.97
CA LEU A 171 -12.01 31.03 -22.74
C LEU A 171 -12.81 32.03 -23.58
N ASN A 172 -13.10 31.70 -24.84
CA ASN A 172 -13.92 32.52 -25.72
C ASN A 172 -15.37 32.64 -25.21
N ASP A 173 -15.99 31.54 -24.81
CA ASP A 173 -17.36 31.51 -24.27
C ASP A 173 -17.48 32.28 -22.94
N LEU A 174 -16.49 32.13 -22.06
CA LEU A 174 -16.42 32.84 -20.79
C LEU A 174 -15.96 34.29 -20.93
N THR A 175 -15.36 34.67 -22.06
CA THR A 175 -14.73 35.97 -22.33
C THR A 175 -13.70 36.37 -21.26
N ILE A 176 -12.85 35.43 -20.83
CA ILE A 176 -11.82 35.63 -19.80
C ILE A 176 -10.45 35.17 -20.27
N SER A 177 -9.38 35.65 -19.62
CA SER A 177 -8.01 35.20 -19.90
C SER A 177 -7.68 33.85 -19.24
N ASP A 178 -6.55 33.24 -19.64
CA ASP A 178 -6.02 32.02 -19.00
C ASP A 178 -5.83 32.18 -17.48
N GLU A 179 -5.33 33.33 -17.03
CA GLU A 179 -5.13 33.63 -15.60
C GLU A 179 -6.46 33.74 -14.86
N GLN A 180 -7.46 34.38 -15.47
CA GLN A 180 -8.79 34.48 -14.88
C GLN A 180 -9.48 33.13 -14.84
N PHE A 181 -9.31 32.30 -15.86
CA PHE A 181 -9.86 30.95 -15.86
C PHE A 181 -9.24 30.08 -14.77
N LEU A 182 -7.91 30.16 -14.58
CA LEU A 182 -7.24 29.52 -13.44
C LEU A 182 -7.86 29.96 -12.11
N ASP A 183 -8.05 31.27 -11.92
CA ASP A 183 -8.67 31.81 -10.71
C ASP A 183 -10.09 31.28 -10.50
N VAL A 184 -10.92 31.23 -11.55
CA VAL A 184 -12.26 30.63 -11.49
C VAL A 184 -12.18 29.16 -11.07
N CYS A 185 -11.28 28.38 -11.66
CA CYS A 185 -11.15 26.95 -11.35
C CYS A 185 -10.71 26.70 -9.91
N ILE A 186 -9.79 27.51 -9.37
CA ILE A 186 -9.35 27.41 -7.97
C ILE A 186 -10.52 27.77 -7.04
N LEU A 187 -11.20 28.91 -7.27
CA LEU A 187 -12.29 29.37 -6.42
C LEU A 187 -13.55 28.47 -6.48
N ALA A 188 -13.78 27.80 -7.61
CA ALA A 188 -14.82 26.78 -7.71
C ALA A 188 -14.57 25.59 -6.76
N GLY A 189 -13.29 25.30 -6.51
CA GLY A 189 -12.85 24.24 -5.62
C GLY A 189 -12.55 22.93 -6.33
N PHE A 190 -11.53 22.25 -5.81
CA PHE A 190 -11.05 20.94 -6.22
C PHE A 190 -10.29 20.29 -5.06
N GLU A 191 -9.56 19.19 -5.31
CA GLU A 191 -8.93 18.37 -4.26
C GLU A 191 -7.89 19.10 -3.37
N TYR A 192 -7.33 20.22 -3.83
CA TYR A 192 -6.28 20.97 -3.12
C TYR A 192 -6.71 22.36 -2.64
N CYS A 193 -7.92 22.80 -3.01
CA CYS A 193 -8.48 24.08 -2.56
C CYS A 193 -10.00 23.91 -2.47
N THR A 194 -10.57 24.13 -1.29
CA THR A 194 -12.02 24.05 -1.07
C THR A 194 -12.75 25.09 -1.92
N THR A 195 -14.06 24.91 -2.14
CA THR A 195 -14.86 25.96 -2.79
C THR A 195 -14.79 27.24 -1.96
N PHE A 196 -14.67 28.39 -2.64
CA PHE A 196 -14.57 29.70 -2.01
C PHE A 196 -15.67 29.89 -0.95
N PRO A 197 -15.33 30.11 0.34
CA PRO A 197 -16.30 30.01 1.43
C PRO A 197 -17.56 30.87 1.28
N PRO A 198 -17.50 32.12 0.78
CA PRO A 198 -18.69 32.94 0.54
C PRO A 198 -19.68 32.35 -0.48
N LEU A 199 -19.24 31.44 -1.34
CA LEU A 199 -20.08 30.76 -2.35
C LEU A 199 -20.52 29.36 -1.92
N ASN A 200 -20.13 28.91 -0.71
CA ASN A 200 -20.43 27.59 -0.19
C ASN A 200 -21.33 27.72 1.06
N THR A 201 -22.54 28.25 0.86
CA THR A 201 -23.53 28.47 1.93
C THR A 201 -24.56 27.34 1.98
N GLU A 202 -25.14 27.08 3.15
CA GLU A 202 -26.19 26.05 3.31
C GLU A 202 -27.50 26.40 2.57
N PHE A 203 -27.72 27.69 2.29
CA PHE A 203 -28.97 28.21 1.75
C PHE A 203 -28.97 28.41 0.23
N SER A 204 -27.82 28.25 -0.44
CA SER A 204 -27.71 28.38 -1.90
C SER A 204 -26.91 27.26 -2.53
N SER A 205 -27.37 26.79 -3.68
CA SER A 205 -26.62 25.81 -4.46
C SER A 205 -25.46 26.49 -5.18
N PHE A 206 -24.25 25.93 -5.03
CA PHE A 206 -23.07 26.40 -5.73
C PHE A 206 -23.25 26.26 -7.26
N THR A 207 -22.86 27.30 -8.02
CA THR A 207 -22.78 27.23 -9.48
C THR A 207 -21.40 27.68 -9.97
N PHE A 208 -20.91 27.09 -11.06
CA PHE A 208 -19.65 27.54 -11.66
C PHE A 208 -19.77 29.00 -12.16
N LYS A 209 -20.96 29.39 -12.62
CA LYS A 209 -21.27 30.74 -13.09
C LYS A 209 -21.09 31.80 -11.99
N SER A 210 -21.49 31.53 -10.74
CA SER A 210 -21.32 32.53 -9.67
C SER A 210 -19.86 32.88 -9.41
N VAL A 211 -18.94 31.93 -9.61
CA VAL A 211 -17.49 32.19 -9.53
C VAL A 211 -17.00 33.01 -10.73
N HIS A 212 -17.49 32.68 -11.93
CA HIS A 212 -17.18 33.43 -13.15
C HIS A 212 -17.63 34.90 -13.05
N ASP A 213 -18.85 35.15 -12.58
CA ASP A 213 -19.39 36.50 -12.36
C ASP A 213 -18.55 37.26 -11.32
N LEU A 214 -18.11 36.59 -10.26
CA LEU A 214 -17.21 37.16 -9.25
C LEU A 214 -15.88 37.61 -9.85
N ILE A 215 -15.25 36.80 -10.71
CA ILE A 215 -14.00 37.17 -11.38
C ILE A 215 -14.21 38.31 -12.39
N LYS A 216 -15.38 38.39 -13.04
CA LYS A 216 -15.71 39.54 -13.91
C LYS A 216 -15.82 40.84 -13.13
N GLN A 217 -16.39 40.79 -11.92
CA GLN A 217 -16.51 41.92 -11.00
C GLN A 217 -15.15 42.36 -10.46
N TYR A 218 -14.38 41.45 -9.85
CA TYR A 218 -13.15 41.78 -9.12
C TYR A 218 -11.86 41.69 -9.96
N LYS A 219 -11.97 41.28 -11.23
CA LYS A 219 -10.91 41.12 -12.25
C LYS A 219 -9.92 39.99 -12.01
N THR A 220 -9.53 39.72 -10.76
CA THR A 220 -8.62 38.63 -10.38
C THR A 220 -9.17 37.87 -9.18
N GLY A 221 -8.76 36.62 -9.02
CA GLY A 221 -9.14 35.81 -7.87
C GLY A 221 -8.54 36.34 -6.56
N PHE A 222 -7.33 36.91 -6.59
CA PHE A 222 -6.75 37.54 -5.41
C PHE A 222 -7.59 38.72 -4.93
N ASN A 223 -7.97 39.63 -5.83
CA ASN A 223 -8.83 40.76 -5.48
C ASN A 223 -10.18 40.27 -4.96
N ALA A 224 -10.76 39.24 -5.56
CA ALA A 224 -12.01 38.64 -5.09
C ALA A 224 -11.86 38.11 -3.66
N VAL A 225 -10.82 37.33 -3.35
CA VAL A 225 -10.61 36.81 -1.99
C VAL A 225 -10.31 37.93 -0.99
N GLN A 226 -9.51 38.92 -1.36
CA GLN A 226 -9.16 40.06 -0.51
C GLN A 226 -10.38 40.90 -0.12
N ASN A 227 -11.34 41.07 -1.03
CA ASN A 227 -12.60 41.79 -0.74
C ASN A 227 -13.49 41.06 0.28
N TYR A 228 -13.26 39.76 0.51
CA TYR A 228 -13.95 38.96 1.52
C TYR A 228 -13.01 38.52 2.66
N ALA A 229 -11.92 39.27 2.90
CA ALA A 229 -10.95 38.94 3.95
C ALA A 229 -11.60 38.81 5.33
N ASP A 230 -12.63 39.62 5.61
CA ASP A 230 -13.36 39.61 6.88
C ASP A 230 -14.43 38.50 6.98
N HIS A 231 -14.64 37.71 5.92
CA HIS A 231 -15.65 36.64 5.94
C HIS A 231 -15.21 35.51 6.89
N PRO A 232 -16.05 35.05 7.84
CA PRO A 232 -15.65 34.07 8.85
C PRO A 232 -15.06 32.77 8.27
N GLY A 233 -15.62 32.29 7.16
CA GLY A 233 -15.10 31.09 6.47
C GLY A 233 -13.74 31.29 5.80
N VAL A 234 -13.44 32.52 5.35
CA VAL A 234 -12.16 32.87 4.72
C VAL A 234 -11.07 32.94 5.80
N ILE A 235 -11.36 33.58 6.93
CA ILE A 235 -10.47 33.65 8.09
C ILE A 235 -10.20 32.26 8.66
N LYS A 236 -11.27 31.50 8.97
CA LYS A 236 -11.17 30.17 9.61
C LYS A 236 -10.29 29.19 8.82
N GLN A 237 -10.34 29.25 7.49
CA GLN A 237 -9.58 28.36 6.62
C GLN A 237 -8.22 28.92 6.21
N ASN A 238 -7.87 30.15 6.59
CA ASN A 238 -6.74 30.88 6.01
C ASN A 238 -6.78 30.85 4.47
N TYR A 239 -7.97 31.05 3.90
CA TYR A 239 -8.25 30.73 2.49
C TYR A 239 -7.43 31.58 1.52
N MET A 240 -7.08 32.81 1.89
CA MET A 240 -6.23 33.69 1.07
C MET A 240 -4.84 33.10 0.82
N ASP A 241 -4.18 32.59 1.87
CA ASP A 241 -2.88 31.90 1.74
C ASP A 241 -3.02 30.63 0.91
N ILE A 242 -4.06 29.82 1.15
CA ILE A 242 -4.34 28.61 0.37
C ILE A 242 -4.51 28.93 -1.11
N PHE A 243 -5.30 29.96 -1.45
CA PHE A 243 -5.55 30.39 -2.82
C PHE A 243 -4.25 30.78 -3.52
N CYS A 244 -3.45 31.67 -2.90
CA CYS A 244 -2.17 32.12 -3.46
C CYS A 244 -1.19 30.96 -3.66
N ARG A 245 -1.01 30.10 -2.65
CA ARG A 245 -0.14 28.92 -2.73
C ARG A 245 -0.58 27.96 -3.81
N THR A 246 -1.89 27.70 -3.90
CA THR A 246 -2.46 26.81 -4.93
C THR A 246 -2.20 27.38 -6.32
N ARG A 247 -2.42 28.68 -6.53
CA ARG A 247 -2.14 29.35 -7.80
C ARG A 247 -0.66 29.25 -8.17
N CYS A 248 0.25 29.52 -7.23
CA CYS A 248 1.70 29.38 -7.46
C CYS A 248 2.11 27.94 -7.74
N ALA A 249 1.61 26.97 -6.98
CA ALA A 249 1.88 25.55 -7.19
C ALA A 249 1.43 25.08 -8.57
N ILE A 250 0.33 25.64 -9.10
CA ILE A 250 -0.13 25.33 -10.46
C ILE A 250 0.76 25.96 -11.53
N LYS A 251 1.10 27.25 -11.38
CA LYS A 251 1.90 27.98 -12.38
C LYS A 251 3.36 27.53 -12.43
N TYR A 252 3.92 27.16 -11.29
CA TYR A 252 5.34 26.80 -11.15
C TYR A 252 5.50 25.33 -10.75
N HIS A 253 4.53 24.48 -11.15
CA HIS A 253 4.58 23.05 -10.85
C HIS A 253 5.89 22.44 -11.35
N LEU A 254 6.48 21.56 -10.56
CA LEU A 254 7.73 20.90 -10.91
C LEU A 254 7.46 19.75 -11.89
N VAL A 255 8.21 19.74 -13.00
CA VAL A 255 8.17 18.71 -14.04
C VAL A 255 9.53 18.07 -14.20
N LEU A 256 9.54 16.82 -14.67
CA LEU A 256 10.76 16.10 -15.02
C LEU A 256 10.97 16.24 -16.53
N THR A 257 12.11 16.81 -16.93
CA THR A 257 12.48 16.98 -18.34
C THR A 257 13.08 15.71 -18.92
N ASP A 258 13.22 15.66 -20.24
CA ASP A 258 13.81 14.52 -20.94
C ASP A 258 15.30 14.32 -20.58
N GLU A 259 15.98 15.37 -20.12
CA GLU A 259 17.34 15.35 -19.60
C GLU A 259 17.42 14.82 -18.14
N GLY A 260 16.30 14.42 -17.54
CA GLY A 260 16.24 13.89 -16.18
C GLY A 260 16.32 14.95 -15.08
N LYS A 261 16.20 16.24 -15.43
CA LYS A 261 16.23 17.35 -14.48
C LYS A 261 14.82 17.68 -14.01
N VAL A 262 14.68 18.01 -12.72
CA VAL A 262 13.41 18.53 -12.19
C VAL A 262 13.44 20.05 -12.16
N GLU A 263 12.52 20.71 -12.85
CA GLU A 263 12.43 22.16 -12.88
C GLU A 263 10.98 22.68 -12.97
N PRO A 264 10.73 23.96 -12.62
CA PRO A 264 9.40 24.55 -12.71
C PRO A 264 8.96 24.74 -14.17
N LEU A 265 7.68 24.50 -14.47
CA LEU A 265 7.09 24.73 -15.81
C LEU A 265 7.34 26.14 -16.39
N ASN A 266 7.39 27.16 -15.54
CA ASN A 266 7.67 28.56 -15.90
C ASN A 266 8.92 29.03 -15.15
N SER A 267 10.05 28.37 -15.38
CA SER A 267 11.32 28.57 -14.68
C SER A 267 11.78 30.04 -14.65
N ASP A 268 11.70 30.74 -15.78
CA ASP A 268 12.12 32.15 -15.91
C ASP A 268 11.37 33.11 -14.98
N ASN A 269 10.14 32.76 -14.60
CA ASN A 269 9.26 33.57 -13.74
C ASN A 269 9.04 32.92 -12.37
N ALA A 270 9.71 31.81 -12.08
CA ALA A 270 9.51 31.07 -10.83
C ALA A 270 10.06 31.87 -9.64
N PRO A 271 9.30 31.98 -8.54
CA PRO A 271 9.76 32.70 -7.38
C PRO A 271 10.85 31.90 -6.64
N SER A 272 11.78 32.60 -5.97
CA SER A 272 12.90 31.99 -5.26
C SER A 272 12.48 31.13 -4.06
N ASP A 273 11.28 31.38 -3.52
CA ASP A 273 10.70 30.70 -2.36
C ASP A 273 9.73 29.56 -2.76
N ILE A 274 9.93 28.92 -3.92
CA ILE A 274 9.10 27.80 -4.40
C ILE A 274 8.89 26.67 -3.36
N HIS A 275 9.86 26.49 -2.47
CA HIS A 275 9.81 25.50 -1.40
C HIS A 275 8.68 25.74 -0.39
N GLU A 276 8.16 26.98 -0.28
CA GLU A 276 7.01 27.30 0.57
C GLU A 276 5.73 26.60 0.10
N PHE A 277 5.54 26.43 -1.21
CA PHE A 277 4.27 25.92 -1.76
C PHE A 277 4.38 24.63 -2.56
N ILE A 278 5.59 24.17 -2.94
CA ILE A 278 5.80 22.81 -3.49
C ILE A 278 6.42 21.90 -2.44
N GLY A 279 7.45 22.40 -1.77
CA GLY A 279 8.25 21.69 -0.79
C GLY A 279 9.74 21.76 -1.07
N TYR A 280 10.53 21.33 -0.09
CA TYR A 280 11.99 21.34 -0.22
C TYR A 280 12.44 20.42 -1.35
N ARG A 281 13.41 20.90 -2.13
CA ARG A 281 13.96 20.18 -3.28
C ARG A 281 14.81 19.00 -2.82
N LEU A 282 14.58 17.83 -3.40
CA LEU A 282 15.42 16.65 -3.25
C LEU A 282 16.47 16.57 -4.38
N PRO A 283 17.51 15.72 -4.25
CA PRO A 283 18.40 15.40 -5.36
C PRO A 283 17.63 14.84 -6.58
N ASP A 284 18.07 15.19 -7.79
CA ASP A 284 17.42 14.78 -9.05
C ASP A 284 17.34 13.24 -9.19
N GLU A 285 18.34 12.53 -8.66
CA GLU A 285 18.39 11.07 -8.60
C GLU A 285 17.14 10.46 -7.94
N ILE A 286 16.61 11.06 -6.86
CA ILE A 286 15.41 10.56 -6.19
C ILE A 286 14.19 10.66 -7.11
N TYR A 287 14.02 11.79 -7.79
CA TYR A 287 12.91 11.97 -8.72
C TYR A 287 13.03 11.04 -9.93
N TYR A 288 14.25 10.84 -10.43
CA TYR A 288 14.54 9.90 -11.49
C TYR A 288 14.16 8.47 -11.08
N TYR A 289 14.66 7.97 -9.95
CA TYR A 289 14.34 6.61 -9.48
C TYR A 289 12.84 6.42 -9.16
N LEU A 290 12.19 7.46 -8.63
CA LEU A 290 10.74 7.45 -8.43
C LEU A 290 9.99 7.35 -9.76
N SER A 291 10.44 8.08 -10.80
CA SER A 291 9.83 8.06 -12.14
C SER A 291 9.93 6.69 -12.81
N LYS A 292 11.02 5.95 -12.53
CA LYS A 292 11.28 4.58 -13.01
C LYS A 292 10.63 3.50 -12.15
N GLY A 293 9.96 3.87 -11.07
CA GLY A 293 9.21 2.93 -10.21
C GLY A 293 10.08 2.12 -9.26
N LEU A 294 11.31 2.55 -8.94
CA LEU A 294 12.21 1.85 -8.02
C LEU A 294 11.68 1.82 -6.58
N MET A 295 10.92 2.85 -6.16
CA MET A 295 10.31 2.94 -4.83
C MET A 295 8.94 3.62 -4.83
N SER A 296 8.21 3.47 -3.72
CA SER A 296 7.00 4.22 -3.41
C SER A 296 7.34 5.62 -2.87
N PRO A 297 6.46 6.63 -3.06
CA PRO A 297 6.70 7.97 -2.56
C PRO A 297 6.47 8.09 -1.04
N GLN A 298 6.10 7.01 -0.33
CA GLN A 298 5.56 7.11 1.03
C GLN A 298 6.57 7.65 2.04
N VAL A 299 7.76 7.04 2.14
CA VAL A 299 8.78 7.48 3.11
C VAL A 299 9.28 8.88 2.76
N ILE A 300 9.43 9.16 1.47
CA ILE A 300 9.84 10.47 0.95
C ILE A 300 8.80 11.55 1.29
N ASN A 301 7.51 11.27 1.09
CA ASN A 301 6.42 12.18 1.46
C ASN A 301 6.40 12.45 2.97
N THR A 302 6.64 11.43 3.80
CA THR A 302 6.76 11.58 5.25
C THR A 302 7.92 12.51 5.64
N LEU A 303 9.08 12.39 4.97
CA LEU A 303 10.21 13.28 5.19
C LEU A 303 9.89 14.72 4.76
N ILE A 304 9.28 14.89 3.59
CA ILE A 304 8.95 16.21 3.02
C ILE A 304 7.87 16.92 3.83
N SER A 305 6.86 16.21 4.33
CA SER A 305 5.80 16.78 5.18
C SER A 305 6.27 16.99 6.62
N GLY A 306 7.25 16.20 7.09
CA GLY A 306 7.62 16.11 8.50
C GLY A 306 6.61 15.31 9.34
N VAL A 307 5.61 14.69 8.71
CA VAL A 307 4.52 13.99 9.40
C VAL A 307 4.18 12.67 8.70
N LEU A 308 4.23 11.58 9.46
CA LEU A 308 3.61 10.29 9.14
C LEU A 308 2.16 10.30 9.64
N ILE A 309 1.20 10.20 8.73
CA ILE A 309 -0.23 10.20 9.07
C ILE A 309 -0.74 8.77 9.13
N GLU A 310 -1.14 8.30 10.31
CA GLU A 310 -1.85 7.03 10.47
C GLU A 310 -3.35 7.23 10.30
N ASN A 311 -3.91 6.57 9.29
CA ASN A 311 -5.35 6.60 9.04
C ASN A 311 -6.05 5.40 9.71
N PRO A 312 -7.33 5.52 10.08
CA PRO A 312 -8.09 4.39 10.62
C PRO A 312 -8.13 3.24 9.61
N PRO A 313 -7.76 2.00 10.00
CA PRO A 313 -7.77 0.86 9.10
C PRO A 313 -9.20 0.44 8.72
N LEU A 314 -9.35 -0.56 7.86
CA LEU A 314 -10.67 -0.99 7.36
C LEU A 314 -11.63 -1.47 8.47
N CYS A 315 -11.10 -2.04 9.56
CA CYS A 315 -11.88 -2.41 10.74
C CYS A 315 -12.23 -1.23 11.67
N ASN A 316 -11.70 -0.03 11.38
CA ASN A 316 -11.66 1.22 12.15
C ASN A 316 -10.64 1.29 13.31
N GLY A 317 -9.93 0.20 13.63
CA GLY A 317 -8.78 0.24 14.54
C GLY A 317 -9.13 0.57 15.99
N ASP A 318 -10.30 0.12 16.45
CA ASP A 318 -10.81 0.43 17.79
C ASP A 318 -10.20 -0.44 18.91
N THR A 319 -9.36 -1.42 18.56
CA THR A 319 -8.67 -2.29 19.53
C THR A 319 -7.46 -1.60 20.15
N GLN A 320 -7.27 -1.73 21.46
CA GLN A 320 -6.12 -1.17 22.16
C GLN A 320 -4.81 -1.83 21.71
N GLU A 321 -4.85 -3.10 21.32
CA GLU A 321 -3.72 -3.86 20.78
C GLU A 321 -3.18 -3.21 19.50
N TYR A 322 -4.05 -2.91 18.53
CA TYR A 322 -3.63 -2.28 17.27
C TYR A 322 -3.05 -0.88 17.50
N ARG A 323 -3.64 -0.10 18.42
CA ARG A 323 -3.14 1.24 18.77
C ARG A 323 -1.75 1.18 19.40
N ARG A 324 -1.48 0.20 20.28
CA ARG A 324 -0.15 -0.04 20.85
C ARG A 324 0.84 -0.50 19.78
N PHE A 325 0.42 -1.39 18.90
CA PHE A 325 1.26 -1.90 17.82
C PHE A 325 1.83 -0.81 16.91
N LEU A 326 1.06 0.25 16.62
CA LEU A 326 1.55 1.38 15.82
C LEU A 326 2.75 2.09 16.45
N ASN A 327 2.81 2.18 17.79
CA ASN A 327 3.96 2.74 18.50
C ASN A 327 5.17 1.80 18.42
N GLU A 328 4.95 0.50 18.56
CA GLU A 328 6.01 -0.51 18.46
C GLU A 328 6.61 -0.58 17.03
N LEU A 329 5.83 -0.23 16.01
CA LEU A 329 6.32 -0.10 14.62
C LEU A 329 7.18 1.14 14.37
N LEU A 330 7.24 2.12 15.29
CA LEU A 330 8.00 3.35 15.06
C LEU A 330 9.50 3.09 14.92
N GLU A 331 10.06 2.12 15.66
CA GLU A 331 11.48 1.76 15.54
C GLU A 331 11.82 1.29 14.12
N LEU A 332 11.01 0.38 13.58
CA LEU A 332 11.17 -0.14 12.21
C LEU A 332 11.06 0.99 11.16
N ARG A 333 10.12 1.91 11.34
CA ARG A 333 9.90 3.03 10.42
C ARG A 333 10.99 4.09 10.53
N ALA A 334 11.54 4.28 11.72
CA ALA A 334 12.69 5.13 11.97
C ALA A 334 13.95 4.60 11.26
N GLN A 335 14.13 3.27 11.20
CA GLN A 335 15.22 2.68 10.42
C GLN A 335 15.09 2.99 8.92
N ALA A 336 13.90 2.81 8.35
CA ALA A 336 13.63 3.14 6.94
C ALA A 336 13.87 4.62 6.65
N MET A 337 13.42 5.51 7.55
CA MET A 337 13.68 6.95 7.42
C MET A 337 15.18 7.29 7.52
N GLY A 338 15.90 6.65 8.45
CA GLY A 338 17.34 6.86 8.64
C GLY A 338 18.15 6.51 7.39
N LEU A 339 17.79 5.42 6.71
CA LEU A 339 18.37 5.01 5.43
C LEU A 339 18.13 6.02 4.31
N LEU A 340 16.94 6.65 4.27
CA LEU A 340 16.63 7.72 3.32
C LEU A 340 17.42 8.99 3.62
N THR A 341 17.50 9.41 4.88
CA THR A 341 18.06 10.72 5.23
C THR A 341 19.58 10.74 5.26
N GLN A 342 20.23 9.61 5.59
CA GLN A 342 21.68 9.53 5.75
C GLN A 342 22.47 10.04 4.51
N PRO A 343 22.15 9.66 3.26
CA PRO A 343 22.88 10.16 2.09
C PRO A 343 22.50 11.60 1.69
N LEU A 344 21.53 12.22 2.36
CA LEU A 344 21.03 13.55 2.03
C LEU A 344 21.75 14.65 2.81
N HIS A 345 21.56 15.89 2.38
CA HIS A 345 22.06 17.08 3.07
C HIS A 345 21.65 17.11 4.56
N GLN A 346 22.52 17.66 5.43
CA GLN A 346 22.32 17.75 6.89
C GLN A 346 20.93 18.27 7.29
N PHE A 347 20.36 19.17 6.48
CA PHE A 347 18.98 19.67 6.63
C PHE A 347 17.95 18.55 6.77
N TYR A 348 18.04 17.50 5.94
CA TYR A 348 17.11 16.37 5.98
C TYR A 348 17.40 15.42 7.13
N GLN A 349 18.67 15.27 7.51
CA GLN A 349 19.09 14.41 8.63
C GLN A 349 18.66 14.95 10.00
N SER A 350 18.60 16.27 10.18
CA SER A 350 18.18 16.90 11.44
C SER A 350 16.69 17.25 11.48
N ARG A 351 15.96 17.01 10.39
CA ARG A 351 14.56 17.40 10.28
C ARG A 351 13.70 16.59 11.24
N LYS A 352 12.91 17.26 12.11
CA LYS A 352 11.94 16.57 12.97
C LYS A 352 10.85 15.90 12.12
N VAL A 353 10.64 14.61 12.35
CA VAL A 353 9.53 13.83 11.79
C VAL A 353 8.71 13.27 12.95
N VAL A 354 7.39 13.42 12.88
CA VAL A 354 6.46 12.88 13.88
C VAL A 354 5.41 11.99 13.22
N SER A 355 4.87 11.05 13.97
CA SER A 355 3.68 10.30 13.60
C SER A 355 2.48 10.88 14.33
N LEU A 356 1.39 11.08 13.59
CA LEU A 356 0.09 11.52 14.12
C LEU A 356 -0.95 10.43 13.88
N TYR A 357 -1.71 10.10 14.92
CA TYR A 357 -2.70 9.04 14.87
C TYR A 357 -4.13 9.58 14.87
N TRP A 358 -5.01 8.93 14.10
CA TRP A 358 -6.42 9.35 13.99
C TRP A 358 -7.17 9.33 15.33
N PHE A 359 -6.78 8.48 16.27
CA PHE A 359 -7.42 8.34 17.58
C PHE A 359 -6.84 9.27 18.65
N GLU A 360 -5.74 9.97 18.34
CA GLU A 360 -5.11 10.97 19.19
C GLU A 360 -4.45 12.08 18.34
N PRO A 361 -5.22 12.84 17.55
CA PRO A 361 -4.70 13.73 16.49
C PRO A 361 -3.89 14.93 17.01
N ASN A 362 -3.85 15.13 18.34
CA ASN A 362 -3.08 16.19 18.99
C ASN A 362 -1.79 15.68 19.66
N ALA A 363 -1.56 14.37 19.70
CA ALA A 363 -0.36 13.77 20.24
C ALA A 363 0.67 13.54 19.14
N GLU A 364 1.88 14.07 19.34
CA GLU A 364 3.02 13.84 18.45
C GLU A 364 3.86 12.66 18.95
N HIS A 365 4.04 11.65 18.10
CA HIS A 365 4.92 10.52 18.38
C HIS A 365 6.19 10.68 17.56
N VAL A 366 7.32 11.00 18.20
CA VAL A 366 8.57 11.33 17.49
C VAL A 366 9.13 10.10 16.77
N LEU A 367 9.46 10.25 15.50
CA LEU A 367 10.12 9.24 14.68
C LEU A 367 11.63 9.52 14.67
N SER A 368 12.33 8.93 15.64
CA SER A 368 13.76 9.14 15.91
C SER A 368 14.65 8.40 14.90
N HIS A 369 14.88 9.00 13.73
CA HIS A 369 15.63 8.39 12.63
C HIS A 369 17.12 8.80 12.55
N ASN A 370 17.50 9.89 13.22
CA ASN A 370 18.89 10.30 13.32
C ASN A 370 19.52 9.65 14.57
N VAL A 371 20.12 8.48 14.37
CA VAL A 371 20.74 7.65 15.41
C VAL A 371 22.22 7.45 15.13
N ALA A 372 23.02 7.28 16.18
CA ALA A 372 24.45 6.99 16.10
C ALA A 372 24.76 5.64 16.77
N PRO A 373 25.37 4.66 16.08
CA PRO A 373 25.68 4.67 14.65
C PRO A 373 24.40 4.69 13.79
N SER A 374 24.49 5.27 12.60
CA SER A 374 23.41 5.28 11.62
C SER A 374 23.12 3.86 11.12
N VAL A 375 21.91 3.65 10.59
CA VAL A 375 21.52 2.34 10.02
C VAL A 375 22.45 1.95 8.88
N HIS A 376 22.84 2.91 8.03
CA HIS A 376 23.79 2.65 6.94
C HIS A 376 25.16 2.20 7.49
N GLU A 377 25.69 2.84 8.54
CA GLU A 377 26.96 2.43 9.15
C GLU A 377 26.92 0.99 9.68
N ILE A 378 25.80 0.59 10.31
CA ILE A 378 25.60 -0.78 10.81
C ILE A 378 25.65 -1.81 9.67
N LEU A 379 25.18 -1.44 8.48
CA LEU A 379 25.10 -2.33 7.31
C LEU A 379 26.33 -2.27 6.41
N SER A 380 27.06 -1.16 6.39
CA SER A 380 28.20 -0.88 5.50
C SER A 380 29.45 -1.77 5.68
N THR A 381 29.35 -2.83 6.47
CA THR A 381 30.48 -3.71 6.82
C THR A 381 30.73 -4.80 5.78
N TRP A 382 29.75 -5.12 4.92
CA TRP A 382 29.82 -6.21 3.96
C TRP A 382 28.99 -5.90 2.71
N ASN A 383 29.34 -6.57 1.60
CA ASN A 383 28.52 -6.72 0.40
C ASN A 383 28.41 -8.20 0.04
N VAL A 384 27.33 -8.59 -0.63
CA VAL A 384 27.14 -9.89 -1.27
C VAL A 384 27.26 -9.70 -2.80
N LEU A 385 28.29 -10.26 -3.42
CA LEU A 385 28.54 -10.18 -4.87
C LEU A 385 28.40 -11.57 -5.53
N GLY A 386 28.47 -11.64 -6.87
CA GLY A 386 28.20 -12.82 -7.70
C GLY A 386 28.91 -14.13 -7.33
N ARG A 387 30.00 -14.07 -6.57
CA ARG A 387 30.73 -15.26 -6.12
C ARG A 387 29.88 -16.07 -5.13
N GLY A 388 29.48 -17.28 -5.54
CA GLY A 388 28.65 -18.19 -4.73
C GLY A 388 27.15 -18.02 -4.93
N LEU A 389 26.71 -16.92 -5.56
CA LEU A 389 25.31 -16.66 -5.88
C LEU A 389 24.75 -17.64 -6.94
N GLU A 390 25.52 -17.89 -8.00
CA GLU A 390 25.14 -18.81 -9.08
C GLU A 390 25.17 -20.29 -8.65
N ASP A 391 26.16 -20.69 -7.85
CA ASP A 391 26.24 -22.06 -7.34
C ASP A 391 25.07 -22.38 -6.41
N GLU A 392 24.69 -21.43 -5.55
CA GLU A 392 23.49 -21.54 -4.69
C GLU A 392 22.19 -21.52 -5.52
N LYS A 393 22.12 -20.75 -6.61
CA LYS A 393 20.97 -20.78 -7.55
C LYS A 393 20.76 -22.17 -8.12
N LYS A 394 21.83 -22.81 -8.61
CA LYS A 394 21.80 -24.17 -9.16
C LYS A 394 21.48 -25.21 -8.09
N ALA A 395 22.05 -25.10 -6.90
CA ALA A 395 21.81 -26.03 -5.80
C ALA A 395 20.35 -26.06 -5.35
N GLN A 396 19.68 -24.90 -5.36
CA GLN A 396 18.33 -24.74 -4.81
C GLN A 396 17.20 -24.87 -5.87
N LYS A 397 17.53 -24.87 -7.17
CA LYS A 397 16.57 -25.00 -8.30
C LYS A 397 15.50 -23.90 -8.32
N VAL A 398 15.90 -22.65 -8.12
CA VAL A 398 15.01 -21.47 -8.13
C VAL A 398 15.52 -20.40 -9.10
N ASP A 399 14.61 -19.70 -9.76
CA ASP A 399 14.95 -18.72 -10.80
C ASP A 399 15.26 -17.31 -10.26
N ILE A 400 14.74 -16.97 -9.07
CA ILE A 400 14.85 -15.64 -8.43
C ILE A 400 15.32 -15.76 -6.97
N TYR A 401 15.96 -14.72 -6.44
CA TYR A 401 16.34 -14.64 -5.02
C TYR A 401 15.13 -14.34 -4.13
N PHE A 402 14.97 -15.16 -3.08
CA PHE A 402 13.94 -14.98 -2.07
C PHE A 402 14.54 -15.19 -0.67
N LEU A 403 13.82 -14.78 0.39
CA LEU A 403 14.26 -14.85 1.80
C LEU A 403 14.82 -16.22 2.22
N PHE A 404 14.25 -17.31 1.71
CA PHE A 404 14.71 -18.67 1.97
C PHE A 404 16.12 -18.94 1.44
N LYS A 405 16.44 -18.42 0.26
CA LYS A 405 17.74 -18.60 -0.38
C LYS A 405 18.83 -17.95 0.46
N VAL A 406 18.53 -16.76 1.00
CA VAL A 406 19.40 -16.04 1.91
C VAL A 406 19.68 -16.86 3.17
N CYS A 407 18.64 -17.31 3.86
CA CYS A 407 18.80 -18.09 5.09
C CYS A 407 19.44 -19.48 4.86
N CYS A 408 19.29 -20.09 3.69
CA CYS A 408 19.97 -21.35 3.39
C CYS A 408 21.47 -21.16 3.13
N SER A 409 21.84 -20.04 2.50
CA SER A 409 23.22 -19.70 2.14
C SER A 409 24.07 -19.24 3.34
N THR A 410 23.50 -19.21 4.54
CA THR A 410 24.14 -18.85 5.80
C THR A 410 24.03 -19.94 6.87
N ALA A 411 23.70 -21.16 6.45
CA ALA A 411 23.36 -22.26 7.35
C ALA A 411 24.55 -22.83 8.14
N THR A 412 25.78 -22.68 7.63
CA THR A 412 27.02 -23.07 8.31
C THR A 412 27.98 -21.88 8.36
N ASP A 413 28.97 -21.93 9.26
CA ASP A 413 29.99 -20.90 9.36
C ASP A 413 30.75 -20.70 8.04
N ASP A 414 31.05 -21.79 7.32
CA ASP A 414 31.70 -21.73 6.01
C ASP A 414 30.81 -21.09 4.93
N GLN A 415 29.50 -21.35 4.96
CA GLN A 415 28.54 -20.74 4.04
C GLN A 415 28.36 -19.25 4.34
N ALA A 416 28.19 -18.89 5.62
CA ALA A 416 28.11 -17.49 6.05
C ALA A 416 29.37 -16.71 5.63
N ALA A 417 30.56 -17.26 5.83
CA ALA A 417 31.82 -16.62 5.43
C ALA A 417 31.92 -16.34 3.92
N LYS A 418 31.29 -17.17 3.06
CA LYS A 418 31.26 -16.96 1.59
C LYS A 418 30.33 -15.82 1.17
N THR A 419 29.33 -15.50 1.98
CA THR A 419 28.36 -14.43 1.70
C THR A 419 28.88 -13.05 2.08
N ILE A 420 29.94 -12.98 2.88
CA ILE A 420 30.53 -11.73 3.35
C ILE A 420 31.72 -11.41 2.47
N MET A 421 31.58 -10.38 1.63
CA MET A 421 32.73 -9.69 1.06
C MET A 421 32.90 -8.36 1.78
N PRO A 422 34.05 -8.09 2.42
CA PRO A 422 34.32 -6.77 2.97
C PRO A 422 34.14 -5.71 1.87
N LYS A 423 33.46 -4.62 2.22
CA LYS A 423 33.19 -3.51 1.30
C LYS A 423 34.51 -2.79 1.01
N ASN A 424 35.24 -3.27 0.00
CA ASN A 424 36.39 -2.59 -0.57
C ASN A 424 35.87 -1.74 -1.73
N ASN A 425 36.10 -0.43 -1.70
CA ASN A 425 35.45 0.56 -2.60
C ASN A 425 35.68 0.35 -4.11
N ASP A 426 36.41 -0.69 -4.51
CA ASP A 426 36.75 -1.00 -5.90
C ASP A 426 35.70 -1.87 -6.63
N LYS A 427 34.76 -2.54 -5.93
CA LYS A 427 33.75 -3.41 -6.57
C LYS A 427 32.32 -3.02 -6.23
N LEU A 428 31.59 -2.60 -7.25
CA LEU A 428 30.17 -2.24 -7.17
C LEU A 428 29.27 -3.47 -7.31
N ILE A 429 28.05 -3.34 -6.80
CA ILE A 429 26.94 -4.26 -7.07
C ILE A 429 26.44 -4.01 -8.50
N GLU A 430 26.44 -5.03 -9.37
CA GLU A 430 26.19 -4.86 -10.81
C GLU A 430 24.87 -5.46 -11.28
N THR A 431 24.43 -6.57 -10.68
CA THR A 431 23.26 -7.32 -11.16
C THR A 431 22.03 -7.09 -10.28
N ARG A 432 20.83 -7.30 -10.85
CA ARG A 432 19.58 -7.25 -10.09
C ARG A 432 19.59 -8.24 -8.93
N GLU A 433 20.13 -9.43 -9.18
CA GLU A 433 20.24 -10.51 -8.22
C GLU A 433 21.13 -10.15 -7.03
N GLU A 434 22.26 -9.47 -7.26
CA GLU A 434 23.11 -8.96 -6.19
C GLU A 434 22.41 -7.86 -5.38
N ILE A 435 21.69 -6.93 -6.03
CA ILE A 435 20.90 -5.91 -5.32
C ILE A 435 19.88 -6.58 -4.40
N LEU A 436 19.10 -7.53 -4.93
CA LEU A 436 18.10 -8.26 -4.16
C LEU A 436 18.74 -9.06 -3.02
N ALA A 437 19.89 -9.70 -3.26
CA ALA A 437 20.61 -10.41 -2.21
C ALA A 437 20.96 -9.45 -1.07
N ASN A 438 21.68 -8.35 -1.34
CA ASN A 438 22.10 -7.40 -0.31
C ASN A 438 20.89 -6.90 0.50
N VAL A 439 19.83 -6.45 -0.16
CA VAL A 439 18.62 -5.95 0.52
C VAL A 439 17.99 -7.01 1.44
N LEU A 440 17.93 -8.28 1.02
CA LEU A 440 17.36 -9.36 1.83
C LEU A 440 18.24 -9.73 3.02
N TRP A 441 19.57 -9.76 2.88
CA TRP A 441 20.50 -9.99 3.99
C TRP A 441 20.46 -8.83 4.99
N GLU A 442 20.46 -7.59 4.51
CA GLU A 442 20.33 -6.39 5.34
C GLU A 442 19.01 -6.40 6.12
N LEU A 443 17.89 -6.75 5.46
CA LEU A 443 16.60 -6.91 6.12
C LEU A 443 16.68 -7.94 7.26
N LEU A 444 17.26 -9.12 7.01
CA LEU A 444 17.38 -10.17 8.01
C LEU A 444 18.31 -9.78 9.17
N GLN A 445 19.38 -9.03 8.90
CA GLN A 445 20.25 -8.48 9.93
C GLN A 445 19.51 -7.43 10.78
N LEU A 446 18.86 -6.44 10.16
CA LEU A 446 18.12 -5.40 10.87
C LEU A 446 16.98 -5.96 11.71
N ARG A 447 16.32 -7.02 11.21
CA ARG A 447 15.26 -7.72 11.95
C ARG A 447 15.79 -8.85 12.83
N LYS A 448 17.11 -8.93 13.06
CA LYS A 448 17.77 -9.86 13.99
C LYS A 448 17.44 -11.34 13.73
N PHE A 449 17.19 -11.71 12.48
CA PHE A 449 17.20 -13.10 12.03
C PHE A 449 18.64 -13.56 11.75
N LEU A 450 19.50 -12.62 11.35
CA LEU A 450 20.93 -12.82 11.20
C LEU A 450 21.72 -11.88 12.11
N THR A 451 22.91 -12.31 12.50
CA THR A 451 23.93 -11.44 13.10
C THR A 451 24.64 -10.64 12.00
N THR A 452 25.48 -9.67 12.41
CA THR A 452 26.38 -8.92 11.50
C THR A 452 27.36 -9.82 10.73
N SER A 453 27.66 -11.00 11.27
CA SER A 453 28.50 -12.03 10.64
C SER A 453 27.68 -13.06 9.86
N HIS A 454 26.45 -12.73 9.49
CA HIS A 454 25.51 -13.60 8.76
C HIS A 454 25.25 -14.94 9.45
N LYS A 455 25.45 -15.05 10.77
CA LYS A 455 25.10 -16.25 11.52
C LYS A 455 23.64 -16.21 11.93
N HIS A 456 23.00 -17.37 12.01
CA HIS A 456 21.60 -17.45 12.41
C HIS A 456 21.45 -17.10 13.89
N THR A 457 20.52 -16.20 14.20
CA THR A 457 19.97 -16.11 15.55
C THR A 457 19.00 -17.28 15.79
N SER A 458 18.46 -17.40 17.00
CA SER A 458 17.37 -18.35 17.28
C SER A 458 16.18 -18.18 16.34
N TRP A 459 15.82 -16.94 16.04
CA TRP A 459 14.77 -16.58 15.07
C TRP A 459 15.14 -16.95 13.63
N GLY A 460 16.38 -16.69 13.21
CA GLY A 460 16.90 -17.13 11.90
C GLY A 460 16.90 -18.64 11.74
N ALA A 461 17.32 -19.37 12.78
CA ALA A 461 17.34 -20.83 12.79
C ALA A 461 15.92 -21.41 12.73
N ALA A 462 14.97 -20.84 13.48
CA ALA A 462 13.56 -21.23 13.46
C ALA A 462 12.94 -21.00 12.07
N PHE A 463 13.17 -19.83 11.48
CA PHE A 463 12.69 -19.48 10.14
C PHE A 463 13.23 -20.43 9.07
N LYS A 464 14.55 -20.66 9.05
CA LYS A 464 15.20 -21.58 8.12
C LYS A 464 14.66 -23.01 8.27
N LYS A 465 14.51 -23.49 9.51
CA LYS A 465 14.00 -24.84 9.79
C LYS A 465 12.57 -25.02 9.31
N ALA A 466 11.72 -24.03 9.51
CA ALA A 466 10.33 -24.04 9.05
C ALA A 466 10.24 -24.06 7.51
N LEU A 467 10.98 -23.19 6.83
CA LEU A 467 10.99 -23.20 5.36
C LEU A 467 11.55 -24.49 4.77
N GLY A 468 12.57 -25.07 5.40
CA GLY A 468 13.12 -26.37 5.00
C GLY A 468 12.16 -27.56 5.19
N SER A 469 11.08 -27.38 5.94
CA SER A 469 10.04 -28.41 6.14
C SER A 469 8.93 -28.37 5.08
N SER A 470 8.90 -27.33 4.24
CA SER A 470 7.86 -27.18 3.22
C SER A 470 7.98 -28.27 2.15
N LYS A 471 6.83 -28.84 1.75
CA LYS A 471 6.77 -29.90 0.74
C LYS A 471 6.95 -29.36 -0.68
N SER A 472 6.62 -28.08 -0.91
CA SER A 472 6.76 -27.40 -2.20
C SER A 472 7.92 -26.41 -2.16
N LYS A 473 8.89 -26.58 -3.07
CA LYS A 473 10.00 -25.63 -3.21
C LYS A 473 9.65 -24.39 -4.04
N THR A 474 8.55 -24.45 -4.80
CA THR A 474 8.11 -23.39 -5.73
C THR A 474 6.98 -22.52 -5.19
N ASP A 475 6.13 -23.05 -4.29
CA ASP A 475 5.05 -22.32 -3.59
C ASP A 475 5.45 -22.08 -2.13
N SER A 476 6.52 -21.33 -1.90
CA SER A 476 7.05 -21.11 -0.56
C SER A 476 6.38 -19.93 0.13
N HIS A 477 5.82 -20.12 1.32
CA HIS A 477 5.18 -19.08 2.13
C HIS A 477 6.17 -18.13 2.83
N GLN A 478 7.28 -17.78 2.19
CA GLN A 478 8.43 -17.16 2.87
C GLN A 478 8.10 -15.80 3.48
N GLU A 479 7.41 -14.95 2.73
CA GLU A 479 6.99 -13.64 3.20
C GLU A 479 5.96 -13.77 4.32
N GLN A 480 4.99 -14.68 4.15
CA GLN A 480 3.95 -14.94 5.14
C GLN A 480 4.54 -15.47 6.44
N LEU A 481 5.52 -16.37 6.36
CA LEU A 481 6.20 -16.94 7.51
C LEU A 481 7.05 -15.90 8.21
N PHE A 482 7.76 -15.05 7.45
CA PHE A 482 8.53 -13.95 8.02
C PHE A 482 7.61 -13.00 8.82
N SER A 483 6.50 -12.59 8.20
CA SER A 483 5.50 -11.73 8.87
C SER A 483 4.83 -12.43 10.05
N ALA A 484 4.58 -13.74 9.98
CA ALA A 484 3.99 -14.51 11.08
C ALA A 484 4.93 -14.55 12.29
N LEU A 485 6.23 -14.79 12.06
CA LEU A 485 7.25 -14.77 13.11
C LEU A 485 7.40 -13.39 13.73
N GLU A 486 7.38 -12.34 12.92
CA GLU A 486 7.38 -10.97 13.40
C GLU A 486 6.14 -10.66 14.25
N LEU A 487 4.94 -11.05 13.82
CA LEU A 487 3.71 -10.88 14.62
C LEU A 487 3.70 -11.72 15.89
N ILE A 488 4.34 -12.89 15.90
CA ILE A 488 4.59 -13.68 17.13
C ILE A 488 5.54 -12.93 18.05
N ARG A 489 6.62 -12.34 17.52
CA ARG A 489 7.60 -11.55 18.27
C ARG A 489 6.97 -10.31 18.91
N PHE A 490 6.10 -9.61 18.17
CA PHE A 490 5.31 -8.49 18.70
C PHE A 490 4.16 -8.94 19.61
N GLY A 491 3.80 -10.23 19.60
CA GLY A 491 2.75 -10.80 20.45
C GLY A 491 1.32 -10.64 19.91
N TYR A 492 1.11 -10.30 18.64
CA TYR A 492 -0.22 -10.08 18.03
C TYR A 492 -0.76 -11.24 17.20
N LEU A 493 0.05 -12.25 16.90
CA LEU A 493 -0.43 -13.54 16.38
C LEU A 493 -0.59 -14.55 17.52
N ASN A 494 -1.80 -14.62 18.07
CA ASN A 494 -2.18 -15.50 19.18
C ASN A 494 -3.68 -15.87 19.11
N GLY A 495 -4.13 -16.78 19.97
CA GLY A 495 -5.52 -17.26 20.03
C GLY A 495 -6.45 -16.44 20.93
N ASN A 496 -5.99 -15.30 21.48
CA ASN A 496 -6.75 -14.49 22.42
C ASN A 496 -7.65 -13.47 21.70
N PRO A 497 -8.85 -13.18 22.25
CA PRO A 497 -9.67 -12.08 21.75
C PRO A 497 -8.98 -10.73 22.01
N TYR A 498 -9.23 -9.75 21.14
CA TYR A 498 -8.76 -8.38 21.34
C TYR A 498 -9.66 -7.61 22.32
N SER A 499 -9.23 -6.41 22.72
CA SER A 499 -9.96 -5.53 23.65
C SER A 499 -11.38 -5.17 23.18
N ARG A 500 -11.69 -5.40 21.90
CA ARG A 500 -13.00 -5.21 21.31
C ARG A 500 -13.39 -6.47 20.53
N SER A 501 -14.59 -6.98 20.80
CA SER A 501 -15.20 -8.05 20.01
C SER A 501 -15.82 -7.49 18.73
N TYR A 502 -15.61 -8.20 17.63
CA TYR A 502 -16.19 -7.88 16.34
C TYR A 502 -17.07 -9.01 15.80
N TYR A 503 -17.92 -8.67 14.82
CA TYR A 503 -18.67 -9.67 14.07
C TYR A 503 -17.74 -10.64 13.35
N GLY A 504 -18.15 -11.91 13.29
CA GLY A 504 -17.41 -12.96 12.60
C GLY A 504 -16.31 -13.61 13.45
N SER A 505 -16.32 -13.41 14.77
CA SER A 505 -15.58 -14.27 15.72
C SER A 505 -16.14 -15.69 15.75
N PRO A 506 -15.35 -16.71 16.14
CA PRO A 506 -15.85 -18.08 16.28
C PRO A 506 -16.98 -18.19 17.31
N THR A 507 -18.11 -18.78 16.93
CA THR A 507 -19.31 -18.89 17.81
C THR A 507 -19.65 -20.32 18.20
N VAL A 508 -19.12 -21.31 17.49
CA VAL A 508 -19.39 -22.75 17.67
C VAL A 508 -18.26 -23.40 18.50
N GLY A 509 -18.60 -24.43 19.27
CA GLY A 509 -17.65 -25.22 20.07
C GLY A 509 -17.42 -24.65 21.47
N THR A 510 -16.54 -25.31 22.23
CA THR A 510 -16.11 -24.86 23.56
C THR A 510 -15.27 -23.58 23.47
N GLU A 511 -15.00 -22.93 24.61
CA GLU A 511 -14.14 -21.72 24.62
C GLU A 511 -12.73 -22.00 24.06
N GLU A 512 -12.15 -23.16 24.39
CA GLU A 512 -10.85 -23.58 23.86
C GLU A 512 -10.90 -23.85 22.35
N GLU A 513 -11.94 -24.52 21.87
CA GLU A 513 -12.13 -24.75 20.43
C GLU A 513 -12.26 -23.44 19.66
N ARG A 514 -12.98 -22.46 20.20
CA ARG A 514 -13.08 -21.12 19.61
C ARG A 514 -11.74 -20.42 19.54
N LYS A 515 -10.91 -20.53 20.58
CA LYS A 515 -9.52 -20.01 20.59
C LYS A 515 -8.65 -20.71 19.55
N HIS A 516 -8.79 -22.02 19.36
CA HIS A 516 -8.08 -22.77 18.31
C HIS A 516 -8.51 -22.31 16.91
N ILE A 517 -9.82 -22.22 16.65
CA ILE A 517 -10.35 -21.73 15.36
C ILE A 517 -9.83 -20.32 15.09
N LEU A 518 -9.85 -19.43 16.08
CA LEU A 518 -9.39 -18.05 15.93
C LEU A 518 -7.90 -17.99 15.57
N LEU A 519 -7.04 -18.73 16.29
CA LEU A 519 -5.61 -18.77 16.00
C LEU A 519 -5.31 -19.31 14.61
N ILE A 520 -5.95 -20.42 14.23
CA ILE A 520 -5.77 -21.06 12.92
C ILE A 520 -6.25 -20.12 11.81
N SER A 521 -7.45 -19.56 11.93
CA SER A 521 -8.01 -18.64 10.92
C SER A 521 -7.23 -17.33 10.80
N ARG A 522 -6.69 -16.76 11.89
CA ARG A 522 -5.75 -15.63 11.84
C ARG A 522 -4.50 -16.00 11.04
N THR A 523 -3.87 -17.13 11.38
CA THR A 523 -2.65 -17.60 10.69
C THR A 523 -2.91 -17.81 9.20
N LEU A 524 -3.98 -18.52 8.83
CA LEU A 524 -4.32 -18.78 7.44
C LEU A 524 -4.78 -17.51 6.67
N SER A 525 -5.22 -16.46 7.35
CA SER A 525 -5.53 -15.15 6.70
C SER A 525 -4.30 -14.47 6.09
N MET A 526 -3.09 -14.95 6.41
CA MET A 526 -1.85 -14.41 5.85
C MET A 526 -1.53 -14.98 4.47
N VAL A 527 -2.19 -16.06 4.04
CA VAL A 527 -2.01 -16.68 2.74
C VAL A 527 -3.17 -16.28 1.83
N SER A 528 -2.85 -15.85 0.61
CA SER A 528 -3.87 -15.48 -0.37
C SER A 528 -4.38 -16.72 -1.09
N PRO A 529 -5.69 -17.00 -1.10
CA PRO A 529 -6.21 -18.11 -1.88
C PRO A 529 -6.14 -17.80 -3.38
N LYS A 530 -6.11 -18.85 -4.20
CA LYS A 530 -6.16 -18.77 -5.67
C LYS A 530 -7.60 -18.48 -6.11
N TYR A 531 -7.78 -17.33 -6.76
CA TYR A 531 -9.08 -16.83 -7.25
C TYR A 531 -9.26 -17.04 -8.75
N GLN A 532 -10.51 -17.21 -9.20
CA GLN A 532 -10.86 -17.31 -10.63
C GLN A 532 -11.22 -15.96 -11.28
N GLY A 533 -10.78 -14.84 -10.69
CA GLY A 533 -11.02 -13.49 -11.21
C GLY A 533 -12.46 -12.97 -11.09
N LYS A 534 -13.28 -13.62 -10.24
CA LYS A 534 -14.64 -13.18 -9.89
C LYS A 534 -14.62 -12.45 -8.54
N PRO A 535 -15.51 -11.45 -8.33
CA PRO A 535 -15.64 -10.78 -7.04
C PRO A 535 -15.93 -11.76 -5.90
N TRP A 536 -15.50 -11.42 -4.68
CA TRP A 536 -15.79 -12.22 -3.49
C TRP A 536 -17.31 -12.39 -3.28
N VAL A 537 -17.73 -13.64 -3.12
CA VAL A 537 -19.07 -14.03 -2.68
C VAL A 537 -18.87 -15.03 -1.55
N GLY A 538 -19.47 -14.73 -0.39
CA GLY A 538 -19.35 -15.54 0.80
C GLY A 538 -19.48 -14.72 2.08
N PRO A 539 -19.40 -15.37 3.25
CA PRO A 539 -19.34 -14.67 4.53
C PRO A 539 -18.12 -13.75 4.61
N ILE A 540 -18.18 -12.80 5.54
CA ILE A 540 -17.09 -11.88 5.88
C ILE A 540 -16.85 -11.93 7.39
N SER A 541 -15.64 -11.58 7.82
CA SER A 541 -15.29 -11.54 9.25
C SER A 541 -14.58 -10.24 9.59
N ARG A 542 -15.23 -9.40 10.40
CA ARG A 542 -14.63 -8.16 10.91
C ARG A 542 -13.53 -8.47 11.94
N GLU A 543 -13.65 -9.59 12.66
CA GLU A 543 -12.61 -10.11 13.55
C GLU A 543 -11.31 -10.41 12.78
N LEU A 544 -11.40 -11.12 11.65
CA LEU A 544 -10.21 -11.38 10.82
C LEU A 544 -9.72 -10.12 10.11
N LEU A 545 -10.61 -9.19 9.75
CA LEU A 545 -10.22 -7.88 9.21
C LEU A 545 -9.46 -7.03 10.24
N ALA A 546 -9.77 -7.17 11.53
CA ALA A 546 -9.01 -6.55 12.60
C ALA A 546 -7.59 -7.12 12.64
N PHE A 547 -7.42 -8.44 12.60
CA PHE A 547 -6.09 -9.07 12.50
C PHE A 547 -5.34 -8.64 11.22
N ASN A 548 -6.03 -8.57 10.07
CA ASN A 548 -5.45 -8.12 8.80
C ASN A 548 -4.87 -6.69 8.89
N SER A 549 -5.40 -5.84 9.78
CA SER A 549 -4.85 -4.50 10.00
C SER A 549 -3.42 -4.54 10.56
N PHE A 550 -3.12 -5.50 11.45
CA PHE A 550 -1.75 -5.74 11.94
C PHE A 550 -0.83 -6.23 10.82
N VAL A 551 -1.28 -7.23 10.05
CA VAL A 551 -0.53 -7.78 8.92
C VAL A 551 -0.19 -6.68 7.91
N LYS A 552 -1.17 -5.85 7.53
CA LYS A 552 -0.98 -4.74 6.60
C LYS A 552 -0.03 -3.69 7.14
N ALA A 553 -0.17 -3.26 8.39
CA ALA A 553 0.71 -2.26 8.98
C ALA A 553 2.17 -2.74 9.07
N LEU A 554 2.38 -4.03 9.41
CA LEU A 554 3.69 -4.66 9.42
C LEU A 554 4.30 -4.76 8.02
N ASN A 555 3.59 -5.42 7.08
CA ASN A 555 4.07 -5.66 5.72
C ASN A 555 4.41 -4.35 5.01
N ARG A 556 3.59 -3.31 5.19
CA ARG A 556 3.88 -1.98 4.64
C ARG A 556 5.14 -1.34 5.24
N SER A 557 5.37 -1.53 6.53
CA SER A 557 6.58 -1.02 7.19
C SER A 557 7.84 -1.78 6.74
N LEU A 558 7.73 -3.11 6.57
CA LEU A 558 8.79 -3.95 6.01
C LEU A 558 9.08 -3.64 4.54
N ARG A 559 8.03 -3.41 3.74
CA ARG A 559 8.14 -2.98 2.34
C ARG A 559 8.89 -1.66 2.23
N ASN A 560 8.51 -0.67 3.03
CA ASN A 560 9.19 0.62 3.09
C ASN A 560 10.66 0.46 3.48
N LEU A 561 10.98 -0.44 4.43
CA LEU A 561 12.37 -0.73 4.79
C LEU A 561 13.15 -1.29 3.58
N CYS A 562 12.61 -2.28 2.86
CA CYS A 562 13.26 -2.86 1.69
C CYS A 562 13.49 -1.82 0.56
N GLU A 563 12.51 -0.95 0.32
CA GLU A 563 12.65 0.13 -0.65
C GLU A 563 13.71 1.15 -0.26
N MET A 564 13.82 1.48 1.04
CA MET A 564 14.82 2.43 1.53
C MET A 564 16.22 1.82 1.63
N LEU A 565 16.35 0.51 1.89
CA LEU A 565 17.61 -0.22 1.73
C LEU A 565 18.08 -0.11 0.28
N THR A 566 17.19 -0.45 -0.67
CA THR A 566 17.46 -0.33 -2.11
C THR A 566 17.88 1.10 -2.48
N LEU A 567 17.08 2.11 -2.11
CA LEU A 567 17.40 3.50 -2.42
C LEU A 567 18.72 3.95 -1.78
N SER A 568 19.02 3.52 -0.56
CA SER A 568 20.29 3.82 0.12
C SER A 568 21.48 3.27 -0.66
N THR A 569 21.39 2.05 -1.22
CA THR A 569 22.41 1.46 -2.10
C THR A 569 22.68 2.33 -3.34
N PHE A 570 21.62 2.85 -3.99
CA PHE A 570 21.74 3.71 -5.17
C PHE A 570 22.32 5.10 -4.85
N LEU A 571 21.86 5.73 -3.76
CA LEU A 571 22.30 7.08 -3.38
C LEU A 571 23.73 7.10 -2.83
N ASN A 572 24.17 6.03 -2.16
CA ASN A 572 25.56 5.87 -1.70
C ASN A 572 26.51 5.38 -2.80
N ARG A 573 26.02 5.14 -4.03
CA ARG A 573 26.79 4.63 -5.18
C ARG A 573 27.45 3.27 -4.91
N ASP A 574 26.76 2.42 -4.15
CA ASP A 574 27.21 1.05 -3.87
C ASP A 574 26.90 0.09 -5.02
N CYS A 575 26.07 0.51 -5.98
CA CYS A 575 25.69 -0.25 -7.16
C CYS A 575 25.88 0.55 -8.45
N LEU A 576 25.85 -0.15 -9.58
CA LEU A 576 25.82 0.47 -10.91
C LEU A 576 24.49 1.20 -11.10
N ASN A 577 24.54 2.53 -11.13
CA ASN A 577 23.33 3.37 -11.19
C ASN A 577 22.65 3.37 -12.58
N GLU A 578 23.40 3.24 -13.68
CA GLU A 578 22.83 3.21 -15.04
C GLU A 578 22.22 1.83 -15.34
N ARG A 579 20.88 1.78 -15.41
CA ARG A 579 20.12 0.54 -15.55
C ARG A 579 18.80 0.77 -16.31
N ASN A 580 18.16 -0.32 -16.71
CA ASN A 580 16.83 -0.32 -17.33
C ASN A 580 15.81 -1.23 -16.60
N ASP A 581 16.21 -1.87 -15.50
CA ASP A 581 15.45 -2.87 -14.74
C ASP A 581 14.98 -2.36 -13.36
N TYR A 582 14.89 -1.04 -13.15
CA TYR A 582 14.50 -0.44 -11.85
C TYR A 582 13.17 -0.96 -11.30
N LEU A 583 12.15 -1.04 -12.16
CA LEU A 583 10.84 -1.57 -11.78
C LEU A 583 10.93 -3.06 -11.45
N ASP A 584 11.76 -3.83 -12.16
CA ASP A 584 11.96 -5.25 -11.88
C ASP A 584 12.61 -5.49 -10.52
N ILE A 585 13.56 -4.64 -10.13
CA ILE A 585 14.11 -4.63 -8.77
C ILE A 585 12.95 -4.44 -7.79
N ALA A 586 12.15 -3.38 -7.95
CA ALA A 586 11.06 -3.06 -7.03
C ALA A 586 9.99 -4.17 -6.95
N LEU A 587 9.61 -4.78 -8.07
CA LEU A 587 8.64 -5.88 -8.11
C LEU A 587 9.19 -7.19 -7.52
N SER A 588 10.52 -7.35 -7.49
CA SER A 588 11.18 -8.53 -6.90
C SER A 588 11.45 -8.39 -5.40
N LEU A 589 11.36 -7.19 -4.83
CA LEU A 589 11.43 -6.98 -3.39
C LEU A 589 10.20 -7.60 -2.69
N PRO A 590 10.33 -8.13 -1.46
CA PRO A 590 9.22 -8.78 -0.76
C PRO A 590 8.14 -7.77 -0.32
N PHE A 591 6.99 -8.31 0.12
CA PHE A 591 5.87 -7.57 0.70
C PHE A 591 5.23 -6.55 -0.26
N VAL A 592 5.22 -6.84 -1.57
CA VAL A 592 4.61 -5.98 -2.61
C VAL A 592 3.09 -5.88 -2.44
N HIS A 593 2.44 -6.99 -2.11
CA HIS A 593 1.00 -7.13 -2.18
C HIS A 593 0.37 -7.31 -0.80
N ASP A 594 -0.71 -6.58 -0.56
CA ASP A 594 -1.57 -6.81 0.60
C ASP A 594 -2.35 -8.11 0.42
N VAL A 595 -2.31 -8.97 1.44
CA VAL A 595 -3.15 -10.17 1.53
C VAL A 595 -4.53 -9.81 2.07
N ASN A 596 -5.56 -10.53 1.62
CA ASN A 596 -6.92 -10.39 2.14
C ASN A 596 -7.25 -11.51 3.15
N THR A 597 -8.37 -11.38 3.86
CA THR A 597 -8.79 -12.35 4.89
C THR A 597 -9.43 -13.63 4.32
N GLY A 598 -9.46 -13.79 2.99
CA GLY A 598 -10.25 -14.81 2.31
C GLY A 598 -9.97 -16.23 2.80
N LEU A 599 -8.70 -16.66 2.84
CA LEU A 599 -8.38 -18.02 3.27
C LEU A 599 -8.67 -18.26 4.76
N GLY A 600 -8.47 -17.25 5.61
CA GLY A 600 -8.84 -17.34 7.01
C GLY A 600 -10.35 -17.48 7.23
N ILE A 601 -11.16 -16.78 6.43
CA ILE A 601 -12.62 -16.92 6.44
C ILE A 601 -13.01 -18.35 6.00
N ILE A 602 -12.42 -18.85 4.91
CA ILE A 602 -12.66 -20.22 4.42
C ILE A 602 -12.31 -21.25 5.50
N ALA A 603 -11.14 -21.12 6.13
CA ALA A 603 -10.68 -22.01 7.20
C ALA A 603 -11.59 -21.95 8.43
N LYS A 604 -12.02 -20.75 8.84
CA LYS A 604 -13.00 -20.58 9.92
C LYS A 604 -14.30 -21.29 9.58
N THR A 605 -14.87 -21.03 8.41
CA THR A 605 -16.15 -21.62 7.99
C THR A 605 -16.04 -23.14 7.89
N TYR A 606 -14.92 -23.67 7.38
CA TYR A 606 -14.63 -25.11 7.37
C TYR A 606 -14.66 -25.69 8.79
N LEU A 607 -13.85 -25.15 9.70
CA LEU A 607 -13.73 -25.67 11.07
C LEU A 607 -15.05 -25.57 11.86
N GLU A 608 -15.81 -24.48 11.71
CA GLU A 608 -17.11 -24.34 12.36
C GLU A 608 -18.13 -25.38 11.85
N ASN A 609 -18.22 -25.61 10.53
CA ASN A 609 -19.12 -26.62 9.95
C ASN A 609 -18.76 -28.04 10.40
N ILE A 610 -17.46 -28.31 10.48
CA ILE A 610 -16.92 -29.59 10.92
C ILE A 610 -17.34 -29.89 12.38
N ILE A 611 -17.30 -28.89 13.27
CA ILE A 611 -17.70 -29.04 14.68
C ILE A 611 -19.23 -29.08 14.84
N THR A 612 -19.98 -28.20 14.17
CA THR A 612 -21.45 -28.19 14.26
C THR A 612 -22.04 -29.53 13.84
N SER A 613 -21.43 -30.16 12.84
CA SER A 613 -21.90 -31.45 12.32
C SER A 613 -21.44 -32.63 13.19
N SER A 614 -20.40 -32.48 14.02
CA SER A 614 -19.88 -33.54 14.89
C SER A 614 -20.71 -33.67 16.18
N ALA A 615 -21.76 -34.49 16.14
CA ALA A 615 -22.48 -34.96 17.34
C ALA A 615 -21.75 -36.11 18.08
N GLU A 616 -20.53 -36.47 17.68
CA GLU A 616 -19.82 -37.65 18.19
C GLU A 616 -18.50 -37.26 18.87
N ASN A 617 -18.40 -37.67 20.13
CA ASN A 617 -17.27 -37.52 21.03
C ASN A 617 -15.90 -37.73 20.35
N GLY A 618 -15.07 -36.69 20.32
CA GLY A 618 -13.59 -36.74 20.40
C GLY A 618 -12.78 -37.47 19.33
N ASN A 619 -13.40 -38.18 18.38
CA ASN A 619 -12.70 -39.00 17.39
C ASN A 619 -12.38 -38.25 16.09
N LYS A 620 -11.34 -38.73 15.39
CA LYS A 620 -10.95 -38.25 14.06
C LYS A 620 -12.18 -38.20 13.14
N ILE A 621 -12.38 -37.05 12.50
CA ILE A 621 -13.59 -36.81 11.70
C ILE A 621 -13.52 -37.64 10.43
N SER A 622 -14.63 -38.29 10.08
CA SER A 622 -14.66 -39.20 8.93
C SER A 622 -14.44 -38.44 7.62
N GLU A 623 -13.72 -39.07 6.70
CA GLU A 623 -13.39 -38.48 5.39
C GLU A 623 -14.65 -38.11 4.60
N PHE A 624 -15.72 -38.89 4.76
CA PHE A 624 -17.03 -38.58 4.19
C PHE A 624 -17.55 -37.20 4.61
N ARG A 625 -17.48 -36.86 5.90
CA ARG A 625 -17.94 -35.56 6.43
C ARG A 625 -17.07 -34.40 5.95
N ILE A 626 -15.76 -34.64 5.88
CA ILE A 626 -14.81 -33.67 5.31
C ILE A 626 -15.21 -33.36 3.86
N ASN A 627 -15.40 -34.38 3.03
CA ASN A 627 -15.78 -34.20 1.63
C ASN A 627 -17.16 -33.54 1.47
N GLU A 628 -18.13 -33.87 2.31
CA GLU A 628 -19.45 -33.19 2.31
C GLU A 628 -19.31 -31.70 2.65
N THR A 629 -18.47 -31.36 3.63
CA THR A 629 -18.21 -29.97 4.03
C THR A 629 -17.50 -29.21 2.93
N LEU A 630 -16.47 -29.80 2.32
CA LEU A 630 -15.74 -29.20 1.20
C LEU A 630 -16.68 -28.86 0.04
N LYS A 631 -17.60 -29.78 -0.31
CA LYS A 631 -18.59 -29.53 -1.37
C LYS A 631 -19.48 -28.31 -1.05
N LYS A 632 -19.96 -28.18 0.19
CA LYS A 632 -20.74 -27.02 0.64
C LYS A 632 -19.93 -25.72 0.55
N LEU A 633 -18.62 -25.77 0.84
CA LEU A 633 -17.74 -24.62 0.77
C LEU A 633 -17.45 -24.20 -0.68
N ASP A 634 -17.29 -25.15 -1.61
CA ASP A 634 -17.12 -24.84 -3.04
C ASP A 634 -18.36 -24.12 -3.61
N GLU A 635 -19.56 -24.52 -3.19
CA GLU A 635 -20.82 -23.85 -3.53
C GLU A 635 -20.92 -22.43 -2.92
N LEU A 636 -20.37 -22.23 -1.72
CA LEU A 636 -20.39 -20.95 -1.00
C LEU A 636 -19.36 -19.95 -1.54
N PHE A 637 -18.12 -20.39 -1.75
CA PHE A 637 -16.97 -19.56 -2.11
C PHE A 637 -16.65 -19.61 -3.60
N THR A 638 -17.64 -19.22 -4.41
CA THR A 638 -17.56 -19.25 -5.88
C THR A 638 -16.47 -18.34 -6.48
N ALA A 639 -15.80 -17.49 -5.70
CA ALA A 639 -14.66 -16.70 -6.19
C ALA A 639 -13.34 -17.51 -6.23
N CYS A 640 -13.26 -18.60 -5.48
CA CYS A 640 -12.06 -19.45 -5.38
C CYS A 640 -11.99 -20.44 -6.54
N VAL A 641 -10.77 -20.84 -6.93
CA VAL A 641 -10.56 -21.87 -7.95
C VAL A 641 -10.89 -23.27 -7.41
N ASP A 642 -10.35 -23.61 -6.24
CA ASP A 642 -10.54 -24.89 -5.54
C ASP A 642 -10.40 -24.66 -4.03
N VAL A 643 -11.47 -24.84 -3.26
CA VAL A 643 -11.42 -24.62 -1.80
C VAL A 643 -10.52 -25.64 -1.11
N LYS A 644 -10.54 -26.91 -1.55
CA LYS A 644 -9.73 -27.97 -0.95
C LYS A 644 -8.24 -27.71 -1.14
N SER A 645 -7.83 -27.34 -2.36
CA SER A 645 -6.42 -26.97 -2.63
C SER A 645 -5.99 -25.75 -1.82
N ASN A 646 -6.85 -24.73 -1.71
CA ASN A 646 -6.55 -23.54 -0.92
C ASN A 646 -6.39 -23.85 0.59
N LEU A 647 -7.26 -24.70 1.15
CA LEU A 647 -7.12 -25.16 2.54
C LEU A 647 -5.87 -25.99 2.77
N ASN A 648 -5.50 -26.87 1.83
CA ASN A 648 -4.25 -27.63 1.90
C ASN A 648 -3.03 -26.72 1.94
N ASP A 649 -3.01 -25.67 1.11
CA ASP A 649 -1.96 -24.66 1.10
C ASP A 649 -1.85 -23.95 2.46
N GLY A 650 -2.99 -23.49 2.98
CA GLY A 650 -3.08 -22.90 4.32
C GLY A 650 -2.64 -23.84 5.45
N PHE A 651 -2.98 -25.13 5.39
CA PHE A 651 -2.53 -26.12 6.37
C PHE A 651 -1.04 -26.43 6.25
N SER A 652 -0.47 -26.38 5.04
CA SER A 652 0.98 -26.45 4.85
C SER A 652 1.67 -25.25 5.49
N PHE A 653 1.14 -24.05 5.30
CA PHE A 653 1.65 -22.86 5.97
C PHE A 653 1.56 -22.96 7.50
N TRP A 654 0.44 -23.47 8.02
CA TRP A 654 0.29 -23.74 9.45
C TRP A 654 1.37 -24.68 9.97
N ASP A 655 1.67 -25.76 9.25
CA ASP A 655 2.73 -26.70 9.63
C ASP A 655 4.10 -26.02 9.70
N GLU A 656 4.43 -25.12 8.75
CA GLU A 656 5.65 -24.31 8.76
C GLU A 656 5.73 -23.42 10.02
N VAL A 657 4.64 -22.72 10.36
CA VAL A 657 4.55 -21.91 11.58
C VAL A 657 4.74 -22.77 12.84
N ILE A 658 4.15 -23.96 12.90
CA ILE A 658 4.33 -24.88 14.03
C ILE A 658 5.77 -25.35 14.18
N VAL A 659 6.48 -25.61 13.07
CA VAL A 659 7.91 -25.95 13.11
C VAL A 659 8.72 -24.80 13.70
N ALA A 660 8.43 -23.56 13.30
CA ALA A 660 9.12 -22.39 13.83
C ALA A 660 8.82 -22.17 15.32
N VAL A 661 7.54 -22.26 15.74
CA VAL A 661 7.12 -22.13 17.14
C VAL A 661 7.79 -23.18 18.03
N LYS A 662 7.86 -24.45 17.58
CA LYS A 662 8.59 -25.50 18.31
C LYS A 662 10.06 -25.13 18.49
N SER A 663 10.69 -24.61 17.44
CA SER A 663 12.10 -24.19 17.49
C SER A 663 12.31 -23.04 18.48
N LEU A 664 11.46 -22.01 18.45
CA LEU A 664 11.53 -20.84 19.34
C LEU A 664 11.22 -21.20 20.80
N LYS A 665 10.31 -22.15 21.02
CA LYS A 665 10.06 -22.71 22.35
C LYS A 665 11.32 -23.40 22.91
N SER A 666 12.02 -24.17 22.08
CA SER A 666 13.24 -24.86 22.51
C SER A 666 14.40 -23.93 22.82
N SER A 667 14.39 -22.69 22.32
CA SER A 667 15.40 -21.67 22.60
C SER A 667 14.95 -20.60 23.59
N ASP A 668 13.78 -20.77 24.23
CA ASP A 668 13.18 -19.83 25.19
C ASP A 668 12.94 -18.40 24.66
N ASP A 669 12.80 -18.23 23.34
CA ASP A 669 12.54 -16.92 22.71
C ASP A 669 11.07 -16.48 22.75
N ILE A 670 10.16 -17.42 23.02
CA ILE A 670 8.72 -17.17 23.16
C ILE A 670 8.21 -17.77 24.47
N SER A 671 7.14 -17.20 25.01
CA SER A 671 6.58 -17.69 26.27
C SER A 671 5.99 -19.11 26.14
N ASN A 672 6.07 -19.88 27.23
CA ASN A 672 5.49 -21.22 27.30
C ASN A 672 3.96 -21.20 27.07
N ASP A 673 3.27 -20.16 27.50
CA ASP A 673 1.84 -19.96 27.24
C ASP A 673 1.56 -19.84 25.74
N LEU A 674 2.25 -18.92 25.05
CA LEU A 674 2.06 -18.69 23.63
C LEU A 674 2.39 -19.95 22.82
N ALA A 675 3.50 -20.61 23.11
CA ALA A 675 3.86 -21.85 22.44
C ALA A 675 2.81 -22.95 22.67
N SER A 676 2.24 -23.04 23.87
CA SER A 676 1.19 -24.04 24.18
C SER A 676 -0.11 -23.77 23.42
N GLN A 677 -0.49 -22.50 23.20
CA GLN A 677 -1.66 -22.16 22.37
C GLN A 677 -1.55 -22.77 20.96
N PHE A 678 -0.40 -22.61 20.30
CA PHE A 678 -0.13 -23.17 18.97
C PHE A 678 -0.08 -24.70 18.97
N LEU A 679 0.62 -25.30 19.94
CA LEU A 679 0.78 -26.76 20.00
C LEU A 679 -0.56 -27.47 20.27
N ASN A 680 -1.38 -26.93 21.17
CA ASN A 680 -2.70 -27.47 21.47
C ASN A 680 -3.64 -27.32 20.27
N ALA A 681 -3.65 -26.14 19.62
CA ALA A 681 -4.42 -25.92 18.39
C ALA A 681 -3.99 -26.87 17.27
N ASN A 682 -2.69 -27.16 17.13
CA ASN A 682 -2.16 -28.10 16.16
C ASN A 682 -2.62 -29.54 16.43
N GLN A 683 -2.56 -29.99 17.69
CA GLN A 683 -3.07 -31.30 18.08
C GLN A 683 -4.58 -31.41 17.77
N TRP A 684 -5.35 -30.37 18.11
CA TRP A 684 -6.77 -30.30 17.83
C TRP A 684 -7.11 -30.32 16.33
N LEU A 685 -6.34 -29.58 15.52
CA LEU A 685 -6.50 -29.53 14.07
C LEU A 685 -6.17 -30.86 13.39
N SER A 686 -5.21 -31.63 13.93
CA SER A 686 -4.76 -32.90 13.32
C SER A 686 -5.89 -33.94 13.14
N ALA A 687 -6.92 -33.88 13.98
CA ALA A 687 -8.11 -34.75 13.89
C ALA A 687 -9.21 -34.21 12.94
N ARG A 688 -9.04 -33.00 12.40
CA ARG A 688 -10.07 -32.21 11.69
C ARG A 688 -9.64 -31.73 10.31
N ARG A 689 -8.38 -31.97 9.92
CA ARG A 689 -7.86 -31.72 8.56
C ARG A 689 -7.74 -33.03 7.77
N PHE A 690 -7.49 -32.91 6.48
CA PHE A 690 -7.35 -34.02 5.52
C PHE A 690 -5.91 -34.15 5.02
#